data_AF-A0A132H1P7-F1
#
_entry.id   AF-A0A132H1P7-F1
#
_cell.length_a   1.000
_cell.length_b   1.000
_cell.length_c   1.000
_cell.angle_alpha   90.00
_cell.angle_beta   90.00
_cell.angle_gamma   90.00
#
_symmetry.space_group_name_H-M   'P 1'
#
loop_
_entity.id
_entity.type
_entity.pdbx_description
1 polymer ?
#
loop_
_entity_poly.entity_id
_entity_poly.type
_entity_poly.pdbx_seq_one_letter_code
_entity_poly.pdbx_strand_id
1 'polypeptide(L)'
;MKNRIITIVLFILLLPTCLISQVSIGDILCTDGSIISREAFPSSGKTAEGIVFYIDNTDTHGWAVALNNQSSSIKWCRYYEYDIANLPNISNARNAMHDLDGHTNTGIIRAEGNSSIFPAAWAVDYDNGWYLPSAGQLRYLYSCAPEINASLQVVGGTAIHYQYNFYWWSSTEHSPYHAFDMNSGGSTGDYLKDNSNNYPPTGIAVRQIRDFTIQQPVHTTYHIGDMITNNDGSRGILFYVSPDQTDGWMVALNDAASATPWGDNTDVPGLDNQTCAQPFGALLDETNGFANTGSIRNHQNGLATAANAVDYQHGWYLPTAGQLLKLFGSLAFIEDKLQTYGTTLAEDYYWSSSEANDSHAFGLSCAPTANVRAGHCVLALKSNPFRVRAVRNIIFENPVPVPGLPDNILESDCNHPMEGMAWDVKLIHSTPEVVASYAPVMAGDIDSNGIVDILISHFNGNNYRTNTLDVYSGIDLSLQYRFNIQDSIYNTTGNYALCRYPLPNGSQQGAIFVHSYDRKIRSYTIDGTLLNVSDRATSCEGMVSFADFNGDGFPEVYAGSDIFDAATLKWLCSGPENGNKGLSYRGSAPGVVNSHRCYYAMSLAADVLGDATQELICGNTIYNVNITSRTNPALNAITVNKTITPPSDYSPDGHVSLADFDLDGECEVLVTRNNTDDHTMGTVYFYAYKPSNGQIIFQKTVPCLCTGYPLIGNIDDDPHPEIVFLEKQESWQPMYIYCWRYTTSTGLTTVWQHQHDDLSGQTGITLFDFNQDDIMELVYRDSENLRIINGSGKSHITGNDTIRPYNIFTRMMAAGTGCEYPIVADVNGDGSAEIVVSGMLDQYAYLPGVGGLHMFGNPGNWAPARPVWNQYMYHVTNVNEDLTIPTYCFDKATVFTGSDGTLRRPYNNFLQQAGYITPTGEPYNPGGMVEMEHYGEGCQTYTYHGVTYTESGDYEYLIENPLGCDTLLNIHVHLGDTIHNYLYKAACDSYTWNGTTYTESGLYEQTFTSAQGCDSIVILDLTLGASSYVSPIHGESLIYYQTNGQYTYNIAPVEGCFGYEWSIDGPWTIQFSPDSPECIVNITSPGTATLKVRVYSACGSVERTLFINHDARPDIVIYPNPTQGEFNIVLYGMEGESVIVIYDYLGQLIGRFSVDADIHGTLVPYSLAGKAAGIYMVSAINRYHKVTKKVIKSTPSSFGIFDWDW
;
A
#
# COMPACT_ATOMS: atom_id res chain seq x y z
N MET A 1 8.15 -32.75 -46.87
CA MET A 1 7.10 -33.72 -47.27
C MET A 1 7.21 -34.97 -46.39
N LYS A 2 6.06 -35.55 -45.99
CA LYS A 2 5.82 -36.93 -45.47
C LYS A 2 7.00 -37.78 -44.91
N ASN A 3 6.88 -38.10 -43.61
CA ASN A 3 6.99 -39.44 -42.99
C ASN A 3 8.33 -40.25 -42.93
N ARG A 4 8.81 -40.43 -41.67
CA ARG A 4 8.93 -41.70 -40.87
C ARG A 4 10.31 -42.24 -40.39
N ILE A 5 10.50 -42.15 -39.05
CA ILE A 5 10.99 -43.15 -38.04
C ILE A 5 12.52 -43.48 -37.92
N ILE A 6 12.96 -43.72 -36.66
CA ILE A 6 14.27 -44.21 -36.12
C ILE A 6 15.28 -43.10 -35.67
N THR A 7 16.05 -43.18 -34.56
CA THR A 7 15.77 -43.37 -33.09
C THR A 7 17.07 -43.63 -32.26
N ILE A 8 17.19 -43.15 -31.00
CA ILE A 8 18.20 -43.50 -29.92
C ILE A 8 19.66 -42.95 -30.13
N VAL A 9 20.45 -42.42 -29.14
CA VAL A 9 20.28 -42.05 -27.70
C VAL A 9 21.55 -41.32 -27.09
N LEU A 10 21.48 -40.83 -25.82
CA LEU A 10 22.55 -40.38 -24.85
C LEU A 10 23.28 -39.02 -25.07
N PHE A 11 23.68 -38.19 -24.06
CA PHE A 11 23.33 -37.93 -22.62
C PHE A 11 23.97 -36.57 -22.17
N ILE A 12 23.29 -35.64 -21.46
CA ILE A 12 23.24 -35.30 -20.00
C ILE A 12 24.56 -34.87 -19.28
N LEU A 13 24.54 -33.68 -18.61
CA LEU A 13 24.86 -33.36 -17.17
C LEU A 13 25.32 -31.87 -17.03
N LEU A 14 24.91 -31.00 -16.07
CA LEU A 14 24.42 -31.13 -14.67
C LEU A 14 23.32 -30.09 -14.24
N LEU A 15 22.88 -30.19 -12.97
CA LEU A 15 21.67 -29.69 -12.26
C LEU A 15 21.85 -28.33 -11.49
N PRO A 16 20.85 -27.73 -10.76
CA PRO A 16 19.51 -28.23 -10.38
C PRO A 16 18.29 -27.30 -10.59
N THR A 17 17.09 -27.88 -10.47
CA THR A 17 15.79 -27.19 -10.33
C THR A 17 15.24 -27.40 -8.92
N CYS A 18 14.73 -26.35 -8.26
CA CYS A 18 13.85 -26.47 -7.09
C CYS A 18 12.49 -25.85 -7.41
N LEU A 19 11.46 -26.70 -7.49
CA LEU A 19 10.04 -26.31 -7.50
C LEU A 19 9.47 -26.87 -6.20
N ILE A 20 8.92 -26.02 -5.34
CA ILE A 20 8.12 -26.44 -4.20
C ILE A 20 6.66 -26.42 -4.66
N SER A 21 6.12 -27.60 -4.97
CA SER A 21 4.69 -27.78 -5.24
C SER A 21 4.00 -28.30 -3.98
N GLN A 22 3.02 -27.55 -3.46
CA GLN A 22 2.15 -28.04 -2.39
C GLN A 22 1.38 -29.27 -2.88
N VAL A 23 1.34 -30.33 -2.06
CA VAL A 23 0.69 -31.59 -2.42
C VAL A 23 -0.81 -31.38 -2.55
N SER A 24 -1.43 -31.91 -3.61
CA SER A 24 -2.84 -31.70 -3.94
C SER A 24 -3.62 -33.00 -4.09
N ILE A 25 -4.95 -32.93 -3.91
CA ILE A 25 -5.86 -34.05 -4.20
C ILE A 25 -5.80 -34.39 -5.69
N GLY A 26 -5.55 -35.66 -6.00
CA GLY A 26 -5.32 -36.15 -7.36
C GLY A 26 -3.84 -36.33 -7.73
N ASP A 27 -2.90 -35.87 -6.91
CA ASP A 27 -1.46 -36.11 -7.14
C ASP A 27 -1.08 -37.58 -7.01
N ILE A 28 0.06 -37.96 -7.58
CA ILE A 28 0.49 -39.34 -7.74
C ILE A 28 1.61 -39.64 -6.74
N LEU A 29 1.27 -40.46 -5.73
CA LEU A 29 2.24 -41.10 -4.85
C LEU A 29 3.01 -42.14 -5.66
N CYS A 30 4.33 -41.99 -5.71
CA CYS A 30 5.25 -42.87 -6.43
C CYS A 30 5.89 -43.91 -5.51
N THR A 31 6.37 -45.02 -6.08
CA THR A 31 7.00 -46.14 -5.33
C THR A 31 8.28 -45.78 -4.57
N ASP A 32 8.82 -44.58 -4.78
CA ASP A 32 9.96 -44.02 -4.06
C ASP A 32 9.54 -43.16 -2.85
N GLY A 33 8.23 -43.08 -2.55
CA GLY A 33 7.66 -42.26 -1.48
C GLY A 33 7.45 -40.79 -1.85
N SER A 34 7.82 -40.36 -3.06
CA SER A 34 7.58 -38.99 -3.51
C SER A 34 6.17 -38.80 -4.06
N ILE A 35 5.68 -37.57 -4.04
CA ILE A 35 4.38 -37.18 -4.60
C ILE A 35 4.64 -36.16 -5.70
N ILE A 36 4.02 -36.35 -6.86
CA ILE A 36 4.15 -35.45 -8.02
C ILE A 36 2.80 -35.24 -8.71
N SER A 37 2.62 -34.07 -9.33
CA SER A 37 1.37 -33.74 -10.00
C SER A 37 1.05 -34.64 -11.19
N ARG A 38 -0.25 -34.76 -11.49
CA ARG A 38 -0.77 -35.54 -12.62
C ARG A 38 -0.18 -35.09 -13.95
N GLU A 39 0.04 -33.79 -14.14
CA GLU A 39 0.60 -33.21 -15.37
C GLU A 39 2.09 -33.51 -15.53
N ALA A 40 2.84 -33.58 -14.42
CA ALA A 40 4.28 -33.87 -14.41
C ALA A 40 4.62 -35.37 -14.52
N PHE A 41 3.70 -36.25 -14.11
CA PHE A 41 3.96 -37.70 -14.06
C PHE A 41 4.39 -38.33 -15.41
N PRO A 42 3.76 -38.06 -16.57
CA PRO A 42 4.10 -38.70 -17.85
C PRO A 42 5.54 -38.49 -18.33
N SER A 43 6.20 -37.40 -17.90
CA SER A 43 7.59 -37.08 -18.22
C SER A 43 8.58 -37.43 -17.09
N SER A 44 8.09 -37.75 -15.90
CA SER A 44 8.90 -37.97 -14.69
C SER A 44 9.76 -39.24 -14.71
N GLY A 45 9.35 -40.27 -15.46
CA GLY A 45 9.95 -41.60 -15.41
C GLY A 45 9.71 -42.39 -14.11
N LYS A 46 8.92 -41.87 -13.17
CA LYS A 46 8.59 -42.54 -11.91
C LYS A 46 7.52 -43.62 -12.11
N THR A 47 7.42 -44.53 -11.14
CA THR A 47 6.37 -45.57 -11.10
C THR A 47 5.33 -45.17 -10.06
N ALA A 48 4.06 -45.08 -10.48
CA ALA A 48 2.95 -44.79 -9.57
C ALA A 48 2.70 -45.95 -8.61
N GLU A 49 2.45 -45.63 -7.35
CA GLU A 49 2.05 -46.54 -6.28
C GLU A 49 0.59 -46.27 -5.84
N GLY A 50 0.19 -45.01 -5.73
CA GLY A 50 -1.17 -44.60 -5.35
C GLY A 50 -1.54 -43.20 -5.82
N ILE A 51 -2.80 -42.80 -5.62
CA ILE A 51 -3.31 -41.45 -5.90
C ILE A 51 -3.74 -40.79 -4.60
N VAL A 52 -3.31 -39.57 -4.33
CA VAL A 52 -3.70 -38.78 -3.15
C VAL A 52 -5.19 -38.43 -3.22
N PHE A 53 -5.95 -38.67 -2.15
CA PHE A 53 -7.38 -38.33 -2.07
C PHE A 53 -7.79 -37.58 -0.82
N TYR A 54 -6.92 -37.53 0.18
CA TYR A 54 -7.08 -36.77 1.41
C TYR A 54 -5.72 -36.29 1.87
N ILE A 55 -5.71 -35.07 2.40
CA ILE A 55 -4.60 -34.44 3.11
C ILE A 55 -5.24 -33.90 4.39
N ASP A 56 -4.58 -34.08 5.53
CA ASP A 56 -5.08 -33.55 6.79
C ASP A 56 -4.89 -32.04 6.89
N ASN A 57 -5.62 -31.40 7.80
CA ASN A 57 -5.64 -29.95 7.94
C ASN A 57 -4.31 -29.37 8.49
N THR A 58 -3.25 -30.17 8.57
CA THR A 58 -1.89 -29.75 8.93
C THR A 58 -0.95 -29.80 7.72
N ASP A 59 -1.43 -30.28 6.57
CA ASP A 59 -0.66 -30.67 5.39
C ASP A 59 0.53 -31.60 5.68
N THR A 60 0.60 -32.27 6.84
CA THR A 60 1.71 -33.18 7.22
C THR A 60 1.40 -34.65 6.97
N HIS A 61 0.12 -35.04 6.86
CA HIS A 61 -0.26 -36.43 6.58
C HIS A 61 -1.40 -36.49 5.56
N GLY A 62 -1.49 -37.60 4.84
CA GLY A 62 -2.56 -37.83 3.87
C GLY A 62 -2.81 -39.30 3.58
N TRP A 63 -3.87 -39.56 2.81
CA TRP A 63 -4.24 -40.90 2.37
C TRP A 63 -4.15 -41.02 0.85
N ALA A 64 -3.47 -42.08 0.41
CA ALA A 64 -3.37 -42.46 -0.99
C ALA A 64 -4.18 -43.74 -1.24
N VAL A 65 -4.83 -43.82 -2.40
CA VAL A 65 -5.62 -44.98 -2.83
C VAL A 65 -4.87 -45.80 -3.87
N ALA A 66 -4.93 -47.13 -3.77
CA ALA A 66 -4.24 -48.02 -4.68
C ALA A 66 -4.82 -48.00 -6.11
N LEU A 67 -3.92 -48.09 -7.10
CA LEU A 67 -4.25 -47.97 -8.52
C LEU A 67 -5.27 -49.02 -9.02
N ASN A 68 -5.30 -50.20 -8.41
CA ASN A 68 -6.14 -51.33 -8.81
C ASN A 68 -6.91 -51.90 -7.60
N ASN A 69 -8.06 -52.49 -7.86
CA ASN A 69 -8.87 -53.17 -6.83
C ASN A 69 -8.62 -54.68 -6.83
N GLN A 70 -8.83 -55.28 -5.66
CA GLN A 70 -8.78 -56.73 -5.47
C GLN A 70 -10.16 -57.36 -5.74
N SER A 71 -10.16 -58.65 -6.10
CA SER A 71 -11.25 -59.29 -6.85
C SER A 71 -12.68 -59.12 -6.28
N SER A 72 -13.66 -59.03 -7.18
CA SER A 72 -15.07 -58.65 -6.94
C SER A 72 -15.96 -59.67 -6.20
N SER A 73 -15.37 -60.55 -5.38
CA SER A 73 -16.12 -61.57 -4.62
C SER A 73 -15.56 -61.88 -3.22
N ILE A 74 -14.61 -61.08 -2.75
CA ILE A 74 -14.02 -61.23 -1.42
C ILE A 74 -15.03 -60.71 -0.37
N LYS A 75 -15.20 -61.43 0.75
CA LYS A 75 -16.11 -61.05 1.85
C LYS A 75 -15.35 -60.41 3.01
N TRP A 76 -16.01 -59.52 3.75
CA TRP A 76 -15.50 -59.01 5.02
C TRP A 76 -15.33 -60.14 6.05
N CYS A 77 -16.40 -60.87 6.35
CA CYS A 77 -16.37 -62.12 7.13
C CYS A 77 -17.08 -63.28 6.39
N ARG A 78 -16.65 -64.52 6.66
CA ARG A 78 -17.19 -65.76 6.06
C ARG A 78 -18.29 -66.42 6.88
N TYR A 79 -18.25 -66.28 8.21
CA TYR A 79 -19.27 -66.81 9.10
C TYR A 79 -20.24 -65.70 9.48
N TYR A 80 -21.54 -66.00 9.46
CA TYR A 80 -22.53 -65.13 10.06
C TYR A 80 -22.33 -65.12 11.57
N GLU A 81 -22.61 -63.98 12.20
CA GLU A 81 -22.63 -63.80 13.65
C GLU A 81 -21.26 -63.86 14.38
N TYR A 82 -20.17 -63.36 13.78
CA TYR A 82 -18.84 -63.30 14.42
C TYR A 82 -18.42 -61.87 14.78
N ASP A 83 -18.33 -61.60 16.09
CA ASP A 83 -17.97 -60.31 16.72
C ASP A 83 -16.46 -60.18 16.90
N ILE A 84 -15.89 -59.02 16.61
CA ILE A 84 -14.46 -58.77 16.77
C ILE A 84 -14.22 -58.06 18.10
N ALA A 85 -13.79 -58.81 19.12
CA ALA A 85 -13.82 -58.41 20.53
C ALA A 85 -13.03 -57.15 20.93
N ASN A 86 -12.26 -56.54 20.02
CA ASN A 86 -11.51 -55.32 20.24
C ASN A 86 -11.81 -54.22 19.19
N LEU A 87 -12.72 -54.47 18.25
CA LEU A 87 -13.13 -53.51 17.22
C LEU A 87 -14.43 -52.81 17.69
N PRO A 88 -14.56 -51.47 17.62
CA PRO A 88 -15.76 -50.79 18.12
C PRO A 88 -16.98 -50.99 17.22
N ASN A 89 -18.07 -51.48 17.80
CA ASN A 89 -19.35 -51.69 17.14
C ASN A 89 -20.16 -50.38 16.96
N ILE A 90 -20.06 -49.73 15.80
CA ILE A 90 -20.69 -48.43 15.50
C ILE A 90 -22.09 -48.60 14.88
N SER A 91 -23.13 -48.65 15.71
CA SER A 91 -24.50 -48.99 15.30
C SER A 91 -25.26 -47.97 14.40
N ASN A 92 -24.62 -46.90 13.93
CA ASN A 92 -25.27 -45.85 13.13
C ASN A 92 -24.35 -45.39 11.96
N ALA A 93 -24.87 -45.43 10.74
CA ALA A 93 -24.17 -44.99 9.53
C ALA A 93 -23.64 -43.55 9.63
N ARG A 94 -24.35 -42.63 10.31
CA ARG A 94 -23.85 -41.27 10.54
C ARG A 94 -22.56 -41.27 11.36
N ASN A 95 -22.54 -42.04 12.44
CA ASN A 95 -21.39 -42.14 13.35
C ASN A 95 -20.22 -42.88 12.67
N ALA A 96 -20.51 -43.84 11.80
CA ALA A 96 -19.51 -44.57 11.03
C ALA A 96 -18.74 -43.69 10.03
N MET A 97 -19.35 -42.61 9.53
CA MET A 97 -18.64 -41.60 8.71
C MET A 97 -17.55 -40.85 9.49
N HIS A 98 -17.52 -40.94 10.82
CA HIS A 98 -16.52 -40.32 11.69
C HIS A 98 -15.44 -41.32 12.16
N ASP A 99 -15.56 -42.61 11.83
CA ASP A 99 -14.45 -43.55 11.99
C ASP A 99 -13.45 -43.33 10.85
N LEU A 100 -12.23 -42.92 11.20
CA LEU A 100 -11.14 -42.60 10.28
C LEU A 100 -9.90 -43.48 10.49
N ASP A 101 -9.95 -44.50 11.36
CA ASP A 101 -8.79 -45.33 11.71
C ASP A 101 -8.81 -46.70 11.01
N GLY A 102 -8.84 -46.68 9.68
CA GLY A 102 -8.84 -47.92 8.91
C GLY A 102 -7.59 -48.78 9.11
N HIS A 103 -6.47 -48.16 9.50
CA HIS A 103 -5.19 -48.83 9.72
C HIS A 103 -5.29 -49.72 10.96
N THR A 104 -5.58 -49.16 12.14
CA THR A 104 -5.68 -49.92 13.38
C THR A 104 -6.81 -50.93 13.31
N ASN A 105 -7.96 -50.55 12.74
CA ASN A 105 -9.10 -51.45 12.54
C ASN A 105 -8.70 -52.69 11.70
N THR A 106 -7.98 -52.49 10.58
CA THR A 106 -7.46 -53.62 9.78
C THR A 106 -6.47 -54.48 10.57
N GLY A 107 -5.60 -53.85 11.37
CA GLY A 107 -4.67 -54.54 12.26
C GLY A 107 -5.37 -55.45 13.26
N ILE A 108 -6.44 -54.97 13.91
CA ILE A 108 -7.28 -55.74 14.83
C ILE A 108 -7.91 -56.94 14.11
N ILE A 109 -8.52 -56.73 12.93
CA ILE A 109 -9.13 -57.81 12.14
C ILE A 109 -8.08 -58.87 11.73
N ARG A 110 -6.83 -58.46 11.42
CA ARG A 110 -5.74 -59.42 11.13
C ARG A 110 -5.24 -60.14 12.38
N ALA A 111 -5.24 -59.50 13.54
CA ALA A 111 -4.79 -60.07 14.82
C ALA A 111 -5.68 -61.24 15.32
N GLU A 112 -6.97 -61.24 14.98
CA GLU A 112 -7.87 -62.39 15.18
C GLU A 112 -7.47 -63.66 14.37
N GLY A 113 -6.52 -63.53 13.44
CA GLY A 113 -5.62 -64.62 13.06
C GLY A 113 -6.11 -65.61 11.98
N ASN A 114 -7.13 -65.28 11.16
CA ASN A 114 -7.65 -66.23 10.17
C ASN A 114 -8.12 -65.64 8.82
N SER A 115 -7.29 -65.74 7.77
CA SER A 115 -7.63 -65.40 6.36
C SER A 115 -8.87 -66.10 5.82
N SER A 116 -9.11 -67.34 6.26
CA SER A 116 -10.26 -68.11 5.75
C SER A 116 -11.59 -67.62 6.34
N ILE A 117 -11.54 -66.79 7.38
CA ILE A 117 -12.69 -66.13 8.01
C ILE A 117 -12.81 -64.69 7.53
N PHE A 118 -11.72 -63.90 7.54
CA PHE A 118 -11.71 -62.48 7.16
C PHE A 118 -10.92 -62.20 5.88
N PRO A 119 -11.36 -62.71 4.70
CA PRO A 119 -10.52 -62.66 3.50
C PRO A 119 -10.37 -61.24 2.94
N ALA A 120 -11.23 -60.26 3.26
CA ALA A 120 -11.05 -58.87 2.84
C ALA A 120 -9.83 -58.21 3.51
N ALA A 121 -9.68 -58.35 4.83
CA ALA A 121 -8.54 -57.81 5.59
C ALA A 121 -7.21 -58.53 5.31
N TRP A 122 -7.24 -59.69 4.64
CA TRP A 122 -6.06 -60.40 4.15
C TRP A 122 -5.88 -60.30 2.63
N ALA A 123 -6.73 -59.53 1.93
CA ALA A 123 -6.55 -59.19 0.52
C ALA A 123 -5.77 -57.89 0.31
N VAL A 124 -5.58 -57.10 1.39
CA VAL A 124 -4.81 -55.86 1.39
C VAL A 124 -3.34 -56.14 1.77
N ASP A 125 -2.41 -55.42 1.16
CA ASP A 125 -0.96 -55.59 1.36
C ASP A 125 -0.46 -54.85 2.62
N TYR A 126 -1.02 -55.24 3.76
CA TYR A 126 -0.85 -54.56 5.05
C TYR A 126 0.61 -54.58 5.54
N ASP A 127 1.38 -55.60 5.16
CA ASP A 127 2.78 -55.70 5.53
C ASP A 127 3.65 -54.64 4.81
N ASN A 128 3.16 -54.07 3.71
CA ASN A 128 3.69 -52.89 3.00
C ASN A 128 2.91 -51.60 3.31
N GLY A 129 2.09 -51.58 4.37
CA GLY A 129 1.33 -50.40 4.82
C GLY A 129 0.00 -50.15 4.11
N TRP A 130 -0.47 -51.07 3.26
CA TRP A 130 -1.75 -50.95 2.57
C TRP A 130 -2.88 -51.66 3.32
N TYR A 131 -3.87 -50.92 3.81
CA TYR A 131 -4.91 -51.43 4.69
C TYR A 131 -6.33 -51.26 4.13
N LEU A 132 -7.33 -51.84 4.80
CA LEU A 132 -8.74 -51.74 4.43
C LEU A 132 -9.32 -50.43 5.00
N PRO A 133 -9.78 -49.48 4.16
CA PRO A 133 -10.24 -48.17 4.62
C PRO A 133 -11.40 -48.27 5.60
N SER A 134 -11.50 -47.36 6.56
CA SER A 134 -12.70 -47.20 7.40
C SER A 134 -13.87 -46.62 6.59
N ALA A 135 -15.06 -46.63 7.18
CA ALA A 135 -16.27 -46.09 6.56
C ALA A 135 -16.19 -44.55 6.35
N GLY A 136 -15.53 -43.81 7.24
CA GLY A 136 -15.23 -42.39 7.04
C GLY A 136 -14.19 -42.15 5.95
N GLN A 137 -13.09 -42.91 5.91
CA GLN A 137 -12.07 -42.78 4.85
C GLN A 137 -12.64 -43.10 3.47
N LEU A 138 -13.52 -44.12 3.39
CA LEU A 138 -14.27 -44.45 2.18
C LEU A 138 -15.15 -43.29 1.68
N ARG A 139 -15.78 -42.53 2.58
CA ARG A 139 -16.57 -41.34 2.23
C ARG A 139 -15.71 -40.27 1.55
N TYR A 140 -14.56 -39.93 2.12
CA TYR A 140 -13.61 -38.96 1.54
C TYR A 140 -13.10 -39.40 0.17
N LEU A 141 -12.76 -40.68 0.03
CA LEU A 141 -12.35 -41.27 -1.25
C LEU A 141 -13.41 -41.08 -2.35
N TYR A 142 -14.70 -41.05 -1.99
CA TYR A 142 -15.80 -40.99 -2.95
C TYR A 142 -16.22 -39.58 -3.33
N SER A 143 -16.10 -38.62 -2.41
CA SER A 143 -16.29 -37.19 -2.73
C SER A 143 -15.26 -36.69 -3.75
N CYS A 144 -14.04 -37.23 -3.72
CA CYS A 144 -12.92 -36.79 -4.57
C CYS A 144 -12.66 -37.69 -5.79
N ALA A 145 -13.48 -38.71 -6.02
CA ALA A 145 -13.20 -39.70 -7.07
C ALA A 145 -13.40 -39.29 -8.55
N PRO A 146 -13.95 -38.11 -8.96
CA PRO A 146 -13.79 -37.63 -10.33
C PRO A 146 -12.32 -37.29 -10.63
N GLU A 147 -11.68 -36.52 -9.74
CA GLU A 147 -10.29 -36.08 -9.83
C GLU A 147 -9.33 -37.28 -9.78
N ILE A 148 -9.56 -38.21 -8.84
CA ILE A 148 -8.79 -39.46 -8.73
C ILE A 148 -8.94 -40.30 -10.00
N ASN A 149 -10.12 -40.38 -10.59
CA ASN A 149 -10.33 -41.14 -11.83
C ASN A 149 -9.56 -40.56 -13.01
N ALA A 150 -9.42 -39.24 -13.10
CA ALA A 150 -8.57 -38.59 -14.10
C ALA A 150 -7.09 -38.98 -13.92
N SER A 151 -6.59 -39.00 -12.68
CA SER A 151 -5.21 -39.44 -12.39
C SER A 151 -5.00 -40.95 -12.60
N LEU A 152 -5.97 -41.79 -12.21
CA LEU A 152 -5.96 -43.23 -12.49
C LEU A 152 -5.91 -43.51 -14.00
N GLN A 153 -6.60 -42.73 -14.83
CA GLN A 153 -6.52 -42.84 -16.28
C GLN A 153 -5.11 -42.53 -16.83
N VAL A 154 -4.42 -41.54 -16.25
CA VAL A 154 -3.04 -41.18 -16.63
C VAL A 154 -2.03 -42.28 -16.28
N VAL A 155 -2.16 -42.90 -15.09
CA VAL A 155 -1.20 -43.93 -14.62
C VAL A 155 -1.57 -45.37 -15.00
N GLY A 156 -2.70 -45.57 -15.68
CA GLY A 156 -3.16 -46.91 -16.13
C GLY A 156 -3.82 -47.76 -15.03
N GLY A 157 -4.39 -47.12 -14.01
CA GLY A 157 -5.16 -47.77 -12.94
C GLY A 157 -6.61 -48.10 -13.32
N THR A 158 -7.26 -48.91 -12.49
CA THR A 158 -8.69 -49.27 -12.65
C THR A 158 -9.57 -48.20 -12.02
N ALA A 159 -10.50 -47.62 -12.81
CA ALA A 159 -11.39 -46.55 -12.37
C ALA A 159 -12.33 -46.94 -11.21
N ILE A 160 -12.66 -45.96 -10.37
CA ILE A 160 -13.68 -46.02 -9.32
C ILE A 160 -15.05 -45.81 -10.00
N HIS A 161 -15.90 -46.85 -9.99
CA HIS A 161 -17.17 -46.86 -10.72
C HIS A 161 -18.33 -46.20 -9.95
N TYR A 162 -18.91 -45.15 -10.55
CA TYR A 162 -20.01 -44.34 -10.03
C TYR A 162 -21.44 -44.78 -10.42
N GLN A 163 -21.61 -45.92 -11.09
CA GLN A 163 -22.92 -46.29 -11.64
C GLN A 163 -23.33 -47.70 -11.24
N TYR A 164 -24.33 -47.74 -10.34
CA TYR A 164 -25.19 -48.86 -9.95
C TYR A 164 -24.53 -50.18 -9.48
N ASN A 165 -24.81 -50.53 -8.22
CA ASN A 165 -24.58 -51.85 -7.61
C ASN A 165 -23.12 -52.30 -7.48
N PHE A 166 -22.15 -51.39 -7.48
CA PHE A 166 -20.80 -51.65 -6.98
C PHE A 166 -20.68 -51.26 -5.51
N TYR A 167 -19.96 -52.10 -4.76
CA TYR A 167 -19.88 -52.08 -3.31
C TYR A 167 -18.43 -52.22 -2.85
N TRP A 168 -18.07 -51.57 -1.74
CA TRP A 168 -16.72 -51.61 -1.18
C TRP A 168 -16.75 -51.88 0.33
N TRP A 169 -15.88 -52.77 0.78
CA TRP A 169 -15.75 -53.11 2.19
C TRP A 169 -15.02 -52.02 2.97
N SER A 170 -15.59 -51.65 4.12
CA SER A 170 -14.86 -50.91 5.15
C SER A 170 -14.24 -51.85 6.20
N SER A 171 -13.31 -51.33 6.98
CA SER A 171 -12.84 -51.93 8.24
C SER A 171 -13.68 -51.53 9.46
N THR A 172 -14.72 -50.70 9.30
CA THR A 172 -15.61 -50.25 10.39
C THR A 172 -16.70 -51.27 10.66
N GLU A 173 -16.77 -51.74 11.90
CA GLU A 173 -17.82 -52.66 12.36
C GLU A 173 -19.10 -51.89 12.70
N HIS A 174 -20.25 -52.37 12.22
CA HIS A 174 -21.57 -51.79 12.49
C HIS A 174 -22.22 -52.41 13.73
N SER A 175 -22.09 -53.73 13.85
CA SER A 175 -22.64 -54.53 14.94
C SER A 175 -21.86 -55.84 15.01
N PRO A 176 -22.00 -56.63 16.09
CA PRO A 176 -21.26 -57.89 16.33
C PRO A 176 -21.31 -58.95 15.22
N TYR A 177 -22.03 -58.69 14.14
CA TYR A 177 -22.35 -59.59 13.05
C TYR A 177 -22.11 -58.96 11.66
N HIS A 178 -21.83 -57.65 11.58
CA HIS A 178 -21.99 -56.83 10.37
C HIS A 178 -21.00 -55.66 10.31
N ALA A 179 -20.59 -55.28 9.10
CA ALA A 179 -19.73 -54.13 8.83
C ALA A 179 -20.42 -53.16 7.89
N PHE A 180 -19.92 -51.92 7.83
CA PHE A 180 -20.39 -50.98 6.81
C PHE A 180 -19.79 -51.31 5.44
N ASP A 181 -20.63 -51.15 4.43
CA ASP A 181 -20.23 -51.10 3.03
C ASP A 181 -20.65 -49.75 2.42
N MET A 182 -20.05 -49.41 1.29
CA MET A 182 -20.38 -48.21 0.55
C MET A 182 -20.85 -48.56 -0.86
N ASN A 183 -22.00 -48.00 -1.27
CA ASN A 183 -22.67 -48.31 -2.53
C ASN A 183 -22.65 -47.11 -3.47
N SER A 184 -22.13 -47.30 -4.69
CA SER A 184 -21.97 -46.20 -5.67
C SER A 184 -23.23 -45.77 -6.43
N GLY A 185 -24.42 -46.26 -6.06
CA GLY A 185 -25.68 -46.07 -6.84
C GLY A 185 -26.87 -45.44 -6.09
N GLY A 186 -26.67 -44.76 -4.97
CA GLY A 186 -27.77 -44.16 -4.18
C GLY A 186 -28.13 -42.73 -4.59
N SER A 187 -29.39 -42.48 -4.99
CA SER A 187 -29.89 -41.14 -5.37
C SER A 187 -30.42 -40.31 -4.19
N THR A 188 -30.10 -40.67 -2.94
CA THR A 188 -30.69 -40.09 -1.72
C THR A 188 -29.66 -39.59 -0.69
N GLY A 189 -28.40 -39.43 -1.08
CA GLY A 189 -27.35 -38.78 -0.25
C GLY A 189 -26.62 -39.67 0.76
N ASP A 190 -27.20 -40.81 1.17
CA ASP A 190 -26.54 -41.77 2.05
C ASP A 190 -25.67 -42.79 1.25
N TYR A 191 -24.35 -42.60 1.31
CA TYR A 191 -23.37 -43.44 0.60
C TYR A 191 -23.04 -44.75 1.32
N LEU A 192 -23.10 -44.74 2.67
CA LEU A 192 -22.86 -45.92 3.51
C LEU A 192 -24.14 -46.73 3.73
N LYS A 193 -23.99 -48.05 3.80
CA LYS A 193 -25.06 -48.99 4.16
C LYS A 193 -24.55 -49.99 5.18
N ASP A 194 -25.44 -50.42 6.07
CA ASP A 194 -25.21 -51.56 6.94
C ASP A 194 -25.46 -52.86 6.16
N ASN A 195 -24.53 -53.80 6.23
CA ASN A 195 -24.69 -55.08 5.52
C ASN A 195 -25.66 -56.07 6.21
N SER A 196 -26.59 -55.55 7.04
CA SER A 196 -27.50 -56.29 7.92
C SER A 196 -28.51 -57.22 7.23
N ASN A 197 -28.65 -57.09 5.90
CA ASN A 197 -29.48 -57.97 5.09
C ASN A 197 -28.66 -59.17 4.58
N ASN A 198 -28.99 -60.36 5.09
CA ASN A 198 -28.27 -61.65 5.05
C ASN A 198 -27.70 -62.20 3.72
N TYR A 199 -27.74 -61.49 2.60
CA TYR A 199 -27.08 -61.89 1.34
C TYR A 199 -26.25 -60.73 0.78
N PRO A 200 -24.91 -60.85 0.70
CA PRO A 200 -24.11 -59.83 0.05
C PRO A 200 -24.51 -59.76 -1.43
N PRO A 201 -24.79 -58.55 -1.97
CA PRO A 201 -24.97 -58.38 -3.40
C PRO A 201 -23.74 -58.91 -4.15
N THR A 202 -23.97 -59.61 -5.26
CA THR A 202 -22.91 -60.23 -6.05
C THR A 202 -22.06 -59.15 -6.74
N GLY A 203 -20.98 -58.69 -6.08
CA GLY A 203 -20.05 -57.71 -6.64
C GLY A 203 -19.42 -56.74 -5.64
N ILE A 204 -19.03 -57.19 -4.45
CA ILE A 204 -18.28 -56.36 -3.49
C ILE A 204 -16.77 -56.48 -3.77
N ALA A 205 -16.08 -55.36 -3.87
CA ALA A 205 -14.65 -55.26 -4.12
C ALA A 205 -13.89 -54.72 -2.91
N VAL A 206 -12.57 -54.92 -2.90
CA VAL A 206 -11.66 -54.33 -1.92
C VAL A 206 -10.70 -53.39 -2.64
N ARG A 207 -10.59 -52.15 -2.18
CA ARG A 207 -9.54 -51.21 -2.59
C ARG A 207 -8.86 -50.74 -1.32
N GLN A 208 -7.56 -51.00 -1.28
CA GLN A 208 -6.70 -50.64 -0.17
C GLN A 208 -6.32 -49.16 -0.25
N ILE A 209 -6.13 -48.55 0.90
CA ILE A 209 -5.53 -47.21 1.05
C ILE A 209 -4.28 -47.31 1.92
N ARG A 210 -3.46 -46.26 1.92
CA ARG A 210 -2.23 -46.19 2.69
C ARG A 210 -2.01 -44.76 3.19
N ASP A 211 -1.51 -44.64 4.42
CA ASP A 211 -1.08 -43.38 5.00
C ASP A 211 0.27 -42.98 4.39
N PHE A 212 0.44 -41.68 4.13
CA PHE A 212 1.73 -41.08 3.83
C PHE A 212 1.93 -39.83 4.68
N THR A 213 3.19 -39.53 4.99
CA THR A 213 3.60 -38.29 5.67
C THR A 213 4.18 -37.35 4.62
N ILE A 214 3.66 -36.14 4.55
CA ILE A 214 4.22 -35.01 3.82
C ILE A 214 5.24 -34.35 4.76
N GLN A 215 6.47 -34.13 4.29
CA GLN A 215 7.45 -33.38 5.08
C GLN A 215 7.23 -31.88 4.86
N GLN A 216 6.67 -31.21 5.87
CA GLN A 216 6.39 -29.76 5.91
C GLN A 216 7.30 -29.03 6.92
N PRO A 217 7.47 -27.69 6.82
CA PRO A 217 8.29 -26.87 7.72
C PRO A 217 7.57 -26.48 9.03
N VAL A 218 8.28 -25.75 9.90
CA VAL A 218 7.83 -25.30 11.23
C VAL A 218 7.03 -23.98 11.14
N HIS A 219 5.97 -23.83 11.95
CA HIS A 219 5.15 -22.62 12.03
C HIS A 219 5.91 -21.39 12.58
N THR A 220 5.59 -20.20 12.06
CA THR A 220 6.30 -18.94 12.33
C THR A 220 5.46 -17.85 13.01
N THR A 221 4.14 -17.99 13.10
CA THR A 221 3.23 -16.98 13.68
C THR A 221 2.01 -17.68 14.28
N TYR A 222 1.46 -17.15 15.38
CA TYR A 222 0.30 -17.72 16.07
C TYR A 222 -0.93 -16.82 15.95
N HIS A 223 -2.07 -17.40 15.63
CA HIS A 223 -3.33 -16.71 15.40
C HIS A 223 -4.43 -17.15 16.38
N ILE A 224 -5.41 -16.28 16.59
CA ILE A 224 -6.65 -16.63 17.29
C ILE A 224 -7.39 -17.67 16.45
N GLY A 225 -7.70 -18.82 17.04
CA GLY A 225 -8.20 -20.02 16.34
C GLY A 225 -7.16 -21.14 16.22
N ASP A 226 -5.87 -20.88 16.41
CA ASP A 226 -4.84 -21.91 16.27
C ASP A 226 -4.88 -22.93 17.40
N MET A 227 -4.55 -24.18 17.05
CA MET A 227 -4.49 -25.27 18.01
C MET A 227 -3.08 -25.48 18.58
N ILE A 228 -2.92 -25.15 19.85
CA ILE A 228 -1.67 -25.39 20.58
C ILE A 228 -1.72 -26.76 21.26
N THR A 229 -0.67 -27.55 21.05
CA THR A 229 -0.40 -28.80 21.77
C THR A 229 0.84 -28.58 22.63
N ASN A 230 0.69 -28.72 23.94
CA ASN A 230 1.76 -28.48 24.90
C ASN A 230 2.67 -29.71 25.02
N ASN A 231 3.87 -29.51 25.58
CA ASN A 231 4.84 -30.58 25.85
C ASN A 231 4.31 -31.68 26.80
N ASP A 232 3.24 -31.40 27.58
CA ASP A 232 2.52 -32.38 28.40
C ASP A 232 1.40 -33.14 27.65
N GLY A 233 1.22 -32.87 26.36
CA GLY A 233 0.19 -33.46 25.51
C GLY A 233 -1.19 -32.81 25.64
N SER A 234 -1.38 -31.84 26.54
CA SER A 234 -2.65 -31.12 26.64
C SER A 234 -2.82 -30.11 25.50
N ARG A 235 -4.04 -30.06 24.95
CA ARG A 235 -4.40 -29.29 23.76
C ARG A 235 -5.42 -28.21 24.10
N GLY A 236 -5.32 -27.08 23.42
CA GLY A 236 -6.28 -25.99 23.49
C GLY A 236 -6.29 -25.16 22.21
N ILE A 237 -7.24 -24.24 22.11
CA ILE A 237 -7.35 -23.29 20.99
C ILE A 237 -7.00 -21.91 21.52
N LEU A 238 -6.11 -21.18 20.84
CA LEU A 238 -5.81 -19.79 21.17
C LEU A 238 -7.05 -18.93 20.95
N PHE A 239 -7.46 -18.21 21.99
CA PHE A 239 -8.53 -17.21 21.92
C PHE A 239 -8.01 -15.79 22.17
N TYR A 240 -6.75 -15.68 22.58
CA TYR A 240 -5.99 -14.45 22.71
C TYR A 240 -4.53 -14.76 22.41
N VAL A 241 -3.89 -13.89 21.65
CA VAL A 241 -2.45 -13.86 21.38
C VAL A 241 -2.00 -12.44 21.74
N SER A 242 -0.87 -12.30 22.42
CA SER A 242 -0.30 -10.98 22.70
C SER A 242 0.12 -10.30 21.38
N PRO A 243 0.03 -8.96 21.25
CA PRO A 243 0.39 -8.28 20.01
C PRO A 243 1.83 -8.54 19.53
N ASP A 244 2.73 -8.92 20.43
CA ASP A 244 4.13 -9.26 20.19
C ASP A 244 4.41 -10.75 20.00
N GLN A 245 3.38 -11.61 19.94
CA GLN A 245 3.53 -13.04 19.70
C GLN A 245 4.43 -13.77 20.74
N THR A 246 4.57 -13.21 21.95
CA THR A 246 5.38 -13.78 23.05
C THR A 246 4.57 -14.60 24.05
N ASP A 247 3.30 -14.22 24.30
CA ASP A 247 2.39 -14.98 25.14
C ASP A 247 0.96 -15.02 24.58
N GLY A 248 0.13 -15.91 25.13
CA GLY A 248 -1.26 -16.04 24.70
C GLY A 248 -2.08 -16.86 25.67
N TRP A 249 -3.38 -16.89 25.45
CA TRP A 249 -4.32 -17.71 26.23
C TRP A 249 -5.02 -18.70 25.32
N MET A 250 -4.92 -19.98 25.70
CA MET A 250 -5.68 -21.03 25.06
C MET A 250 -6.81 -21.53 25.96
N VAL A 251 -7.93 -21.90 25.35
CA VAL A 251 -9.07 -22.54 25.99
C VAL A 251 -8.97 -24.05 25.82
N ALA A 252 -9.31 -24.82 26.85
CA ALA A 252 -9.32 -26.28 26.76
C ALA A 252 -10.27 -26.76 25.66
N LEU A 253 -10.03 -27.94 25.09
CA LEU A 253 -10.92 -28.51 24.07
C LEU A 253 -12.23 -29.09 24.62
N ASN A 254 -12.40 -29.22 25.94
CA ASN A 254 -13.66 -29.68 26.54
C ASN A 254 -13.95 -28.96 27.86
N ASP A 255 -15.22 -28.93 28.26
CA ASP A 255 -15.61 -28.51 29.61
C ASP A 255 -15.08 -29.51 30.64
N ALA A 256 -14.63 -29.02 31.79
CA ALA A 256 -14.27 -29.86 32.91
C ALA A 256 -15.50 -30.52 33.54
N ALA A 257 -15.28 -31.58 34.32
CA ALA A 257 -16.36 -32.30 34.99
C ALA A 257 -17.20 -31.38 35.90
N SER A 258 -18.51 -31.62 35.93
CA SER A 258 -19.47 -30.80 36.69
C SER A 258 -19.08 -30.67 38.16
N ALA A 259 -18.86 -29.44 38.62
CA ALA A 259 -18.37 -29.12 39.95
C ALA A 259 -19.38 -28.27 40.73
N THR A 260 -19.26 -28.29 42.06
CA THR A 260 -20.06 -27.39 42.90
C THR A 260 -19.55 -25.94 42.81
N PRO A 261 -20.44 -24.93 42.91
CA PRO A 261 -20.04 -23.53 43.08
C PRO A 261 -19.09 -23.37 44.28
N TRP A 262 -18.22 -22.36 44.26
CA TRP A 262 -17.43 -21.96 45.44
C TRP A 262 -18.23 -21.11 46.43
N GLY A 263 -19.44 -21.58 46.75
CA GLY A 263 -20.32 -21.10 47.83
C GLY A 263 -21.05 -19.77 47.56
N ASP A 264 -22.38 -19.79 47.68
CA ASP A 264 -23.10 -18.55 47.98
C ASP A 264 -22.69 -18.08 49.40
N ASN A 265 -22.20 -16.84 49.52
CA ASN A 265 -21.84 -16.16 50.78
C ASN A 265 -20.49 -16.55 51.44
N THR A 266 -19.38 -16.61 50.69
CA THR A 266 -18.02 -16.70 51.27
C THR A 266 -17.00 -15.84 50.52
N ASP A 267 -16.60 -14.72 51.14
CA ASP A 267 -15.45 -13.87 50.76
C ASP A 267 -14.12 -14.67 50.82
N VAL A 268 -13.30 -14.64 49.76
CA VAL A 268 -11.98 -15.32 49.73
C VAL A 268 -10.85 -14.34 50.07
N PRO A 269 -10.21 -14.46 51.25
CA PRO A 269 -9.25 -13.46 51.73
C PRO A 269 -8.04 -13.32 50.80
N GLY A 270 -7.87 -12.11 50.27
CA GLY A 270 -6.76 -11.75 49.39
C GLY A 270 -7.08 -11.78 47.89
N LEU A 271 -8.35 -11.96 47.51
CA LEU A 271 -8.88 -11.53 46.22
C LEU A 271 -9.54 -10.16 46.37
N ASP A 272 -9.45 -9.32 45.33
CA ASP A 272 -10.04 -7.99 45.33
C ASP A 272 -11.46 -8.03 44.75
N ASN A 273 -12.44 -7.52 45.52
CA ASN A 273 -13.86 -7.54 45.15
C ASN A 273 -14.19 -6.58 44.00
N GLN A 274 -14.46 -7.14 42.81
CA GLN A 274 -14.74 -6.43 41.57
C GLN A 274 -16.23 -6.10 41.44
N THR A 275 -16.62 -4.85 41.72
CA THR A 275 -18.06 -4.49 41.75
C THR A 275 -18.69 -4.44 40.35
N CYS A 276 -19.96 -4.83 40.22
CA CYS A 276 -20.74 -4.80 38.98
C CYS A 276 -21.04 -3.39 38.40
N ALA A 277 -20.43 -2.33 38.94
CA ALA A 277 -20.56 -0.95 38.49
C ALA A 277 -19.26 -0.37 37.91
N GLN A 278 -18.18 -1.17 37.81
CA GLN A 278 -16.95 -0.78 37.15
C GLN A 278 -17.16 -0.60 35.62
N PRO A 279 -16.47 0.35 34.97
CA PRO A 279 -16.48 0.45 33.51
C PRO A 279 -15.82 -0.78 32.87
N PHE A 280 -16.31 -1.18 31.69
CA PHE A 280 -15.97 -2.47 31.06
C PHE A 280 -14.47 -2.71 30.88
N GLY A 281 -13.67 -1.66 30.61
CA GLY A 281 -12.21 -1.76 30.50
C GLY A 281 -11.52 -2.24 31.77
N ALA A 282 -11.96 -1.80 32.95
CA ALA A 282 -11.32 -2.18 34.22
C ALA A 282 -11.44 -3.68 34.55
N LEU A 283 -12.38 -4.39 33.91
CA LEU A 283 -12.51 -5.85 34.04
C LEU A 283 -11.64 -6.60 33.02
N LEU A 284 -11.28 -5.98 31.89
CA LEU A 284 -10.37 -6.55 30.89
C LEU A 284 -8.91 -6.56 31.37
N ASP A 285 -8.56 -5.66 32.29
CA ASP A 285 -7.24 -5.56 32.94
C ASP A 285 -6.99 -6.68 33.98
N GLU A 286 -8.02 -7.45 34.39
CA GLU A 286 -7.86 -8.55 35.33
C GLU A 286 -7.33 -9.81 34.62
N THR A 287 -6.01 -10.04 34.64
CA THR A 287 -5.35 -11.11 33.86
C THR A 287 -4.84 -12.31 34.67
N ASN A 288 -4.76 -12.21 36.01
CA ASN A 288 -4.05 -13.20 36.85
C ASN A 288 -4.93 -14.37 37.36
N GLY A 289 -5.69 -15.01 36.47
CA GLY A 289 -6.62 -16.07 36.85
C GLY A 289 -5.97 -17.33 37.44
N PHE A 290 -4.69 -17.59 37.13
CA PHE A 290 -3.95 -18.71 37.72
C PHE A 290 -3.77 -18.52 39.22
N ALA A 291 -3.21 -17.38 39.65
CA ALA A 291 -3.06 -17.09 41.07
C ALA A 291 -4.41 -17.04 41.80
N ASN A 292 -5.43 -16.44 41.19
CA ASN A 292 -6.77 -16.36 41.77
C ASN A 292 -7.37 -17.76 41.99
N THR A 293 -7.27 -18.65 40.99
CA THR A 293 -7.68 -20.06 41.11
C THR A 293 -6.92 -20.76 42.25
N GLY A 294 -5.63 -20.50 42.41
CA GLY A 294 -4.81 -20.99 43.51
C GLY A 294 -5.32 -20.54 44.90
N SER A 295 -5.65 -19.26 45.06
CA SER A 295 -6.23 -18.71 46.29
C SER A 295 -7.57 -19.38 46.64
N ILE A 296 -8.47 -19.54 45.66
CA ILE A 296 -9.76 -20.23 45.84
C ILE A 296 -9.55 -21.68 46.28
N ARG A 297 -8.63 -22.42 45.65
CA ARG A 297 -8.28 -23.80 46.04
C ARG A 297 -7.78 -23.88 47.49
N ASN A 298 -6.89 -22.98 47.88
CA ASN A 298 -6.29 -22.97 49.22
C ASN A 298 -7.32 -22.62 50.30
N HIS A 299 -8.26 -21.71 50.01
CA HIS A 299 -9.33 -21.36 50.95
C HIS A 299 -10.31 -22.53 51.17
N GLN A 300 -10.70 -23.22 50.10
CA GLN A 300 -11.80 -24.21 50.11
C GLN A 300 -11.39 -25.65 50.50
N ASN A 301 -10.13 -25.88 50.89
CA ASN A 301 -9.63 -27.08 51.61
C ASN A 301 -10.17 -28.46 51.14
N GLY A 302 -10.25 -28.67 49.83
CA GLY A 302 -10.58 -29.98 49.23
C GLY A 302 -12.07 -30.27 49.01
N LEU A 303 -12.95 -29.27 49.08
CA LEU A 303 -14.30 -29.36 48.54
C LEU A 303 -14.27 -29.43 46.99
N ALA A 304 -15.26 -30.09 46.37
CA ALA A 304 -15.35 -30.29 44.91
C ALA A 304 -15.83 -29.02 44.17
N THR A 305 -15.12 -27.91 44.36
CA THR A 305 -15.42 -26.60 43.77
C THR A 305 -14.98 -26.50 42.31
N ALA A 306 -15.53 -25.53 41.56
CA ALA A 306 -15.11 -25.20 40.20
C ALA A 306 -13.58 -25.07 40.05
N ALA A 307 -12.91 -24.43 41.01
CA ALA A 307 -11.46 -24.27 41.02
C ALA A 307 -10.71 -25.62 41.13
N ASN A 308 -11.31 -26.64 41.74
CA ASN A 308 -10.75 -27.99 41.85
C ASN A 308 -11.05 -28.90 40.64
N ALA A 309 -11.89 -28.48 39.69
CA ALA A 309 -12.25 -29.26 38.50
C ALA A 309 -11.30 -29.07 37.31
N VAL A 310 -10.57 -27.94 37.26
CA VAL A 310 -9.54 -27.65 36.25
C VAL A 310 -8.21 -28.35 36.59
N ASP A 311 -7.39 -28.69 35.59
CA ASP A 311 -6.10 -29.38 35.81
C ASP A 311 -4.96 -28.41 36.16
N TYR A 312 -5.03 -27.86 37.37
CA TYR A 312 -4.10 -26.86 37.87
C TYR A 312 -2.65 -27.35 37.99
N GLN A 313 -2.40 -28.67 38.01
CA GLN A 313 -1.03 -29.20 38.03
C GLN A 313 -0.36 -29.07 36.66
N HIS A 314 -1.13 -29.20 35.57
CA HIS A 314 -0.68 -28.96 34.20
C HIS A 314 -1.05 -27.55 33.72
N GLY A 315 -1.08 -26.55 34.63
CA GLY A 315 -1.24 -25.15 34.27
C GLY A 315 -2.64 -24.71 33.83
N TRP A 316 -3.66 -25.57 33.95
CA TRP A 316 -5.05 -25.24 33.59
C TRP A 316 -5.83 -24.66 34.77
N TYR A 317 -6.46 -23.50 34.58
CA TYR A 317 -7.07 -22.74 35.67
C TYR A 317 -8.42 -22.11 35.27
N LEU A 318 -9.16 -21.51 36.22
CA LEU A 318 -10.42 -20.81 35.93
C LEU A 318 -10.12 -19.43 35.32
N PRO A 319 -10.68 -19.06 34.17
CA PRO A 319 -10.47 -17.75 33.58
C PRO A 319 -10.97 -16.62 34.50
N THR A 320 -10.33 -15.45 34.47
CA THR A 320 -10.90 -14.23 35.06
C THR A 320 -12.14 -13.76 34.30
N ALA A 321 -12.86 -12.78 34.84
CA ALA A 321 -13.93 -12.07 34.13
C ALA A 321 -13.43 -11.45 32.82
N GLY A 322 -12.24 -10.82 32.82
CA GLY A 322 -11.60 -10.27 31.63
C GLY A 322 -11.20 -11.34 30.59
N GLN A 323 -10.66 -12.48 31.04
CA GLN A 323 -10.31 -13.59 30.16
C GLN A 323 -11.55 -14.26 29.55
N LEU A 324 -12.66 -14.39 30.31
CA LEU A 324 -13.95 -14.82 29.76
C LEU A 324 -14.48 -13.83 28.72
N LEU A 325 -14.42 -12.52 28.99
CA LEU A 325 -14.87 -11.50 28.03
C LEU A 325 -14.10 -11.60 26.70
N LYS A 326 -12.77 -11.75 26.74
CA LYS A 326 -11.95 -11.98 25.54
C LYS A 326 -12.26 -13.32 24.85
N LEU A 327 -12.44 -14.41 25.61
CA LEU A 327 -12.83 -15.72 25.07
C LEU A 327 -14.14 -15.65 24.27
N PHE A 328 -15.14 -14.95 24.79
CA PHE A 328 -16.44 -14.78 24.12
C PHE A 328 -16.44 -13.68 23.04
N GLY A 329 -15.50 -12.73 23.07
CA GLY A 329 -15.25 -11.80 21.96
C GLY A 329 -14.66 -12.51 20.75
N SER A 330 -13.72 -13.43 20.96
CA SER A 330 -13.07 -14.26 19.92
C SER A 330 -13.93 -15.45 19.45
N LEU A 331 -15.19 -15.56 19.90
CA LEU A 331 -16.02 -16.75 19.75
C LEU A 331 -16.16 -17.23 18.29
N ALA A 332 -16.41 -16.31 17.36
CA ALA A 332 -16.60 -16.62 15.95
C ALA A 332 -15.36 -17.29 15.29
N PHE A 333 -14.16 -16.95 15.75
CA PHE A 333 -12.90 -17.49 15.22
C PHE A 333 -12.56 -18.88 15.79
N ILE A 334 -13.00 -19.18 17.03
CA ILE A 334 -12.67 -20.43 17.72
C ILE A 334 -13.80 -21.47 17.67
N GLU A 335 -15.04 -21.10 17.34
CA GLU A 335 -16.18 -22.03 17.35
C GLU A 335 -16.08 -23.16 16.33
N ASP A 336 -15.68 -22.87 15.09
CA ASP A 336 -15.48 -23.91 14.05
C ASP A 336 -14.46 -24.98 14.50
N LYS A 337 -13.36 -24.50 15.09
CA LYS A 337 -12.32 -25.35 15.65
C LYS A 337 -12.84 -26.15 16.83
N LEU A 338 -13.59 -25.55 17.76
CA LEU A 338 -14.22 -26.25 18.88
C LEU A 338 -15.22 -27.32 18.41
N GLN A 339 -16.07 -27.01 17.44
CA GLN A 339 -17.04 -27.94 16.84
C GLN A 339 -16.35 -29.15 16.21
N THR A 340 -15.18 -28.96 15.61
CA THR A 340 -14.35 -30.05 15.07
C THR A 340 -13.94 -31.08 16.15
N TYR A 341 -13.86 -30.69 17.43
CA TYR A 341 -13.60 -31.59 18.56
C TYR A 341 -14.86 -32.05 19.31
N GLY A 342 -16.05 -31.82 18.75
CA GLY A 342 -17.32 -32.31 19.31
C GLY A 342 -17.87 -31.50 20.49
N THR A 343 -17.36 -30.28 20.71
CA THR A 343 -17.82 -29.35 21.75
C THR A 343 -18.26 -28.04 21.11
N THR A 344 -19.03 -27.22 21.82
CA THR A 344 -19.13 -25.77 21.59
C THR A 344 -18.89 -25.05 22.92
N LEU A 345 -18.72 -23.73 22.88
CA LEU A 345 -19.10 -22.91 24.03
C LEU A 345 -20.63 -22.77 23.96
N ALA A 346 -21.34 -23.43 24.87
CA ALA A 346 -22.79 -23.40 24.88
C ALA A 346 -23.32 -22.04 25.37
N GLU A 347 -24.58 -21.72 25.04
CA GLU A 347 -25.32 -20.55 25.56
C GLU A 347 -25.64 -20.62 27.07
N ASP A 348 -24.79 -21.29 27.85
CA ASP A 348 -24.83 -21.39 29.31
C ASP A 348 -23.87 -20.37 29.94
N TYR A 349 -23.86 -20.27 31.26
CA TYR A 349 -22.89 -19.43 31.98
C TYR A 349 -21.63 -20.21 32.37
N TYR A 350 -20.48 -19.55 32.35
CA TYR A 350 -19.16 -20.11 32.72
C TYR A 350 -18.61 -19.47 33.99
N TRP A 351 -18.01 -20.29 34.86
CA TRP A 351 -17.35 -19.84 36.10
C TRP A 351 -16.10 -19.01 35.82
N SER A 352 -15.97 -17.88 36.52
CA SER A 352 -14.70 -17.13 36.59
C SER A 352 -13.95 -17.38 37.89
N SER A 353 -12.66 -17.01 37.91
CA SER A 353 -11.83 -16.87 39.12
C SER A 353 -11.99 -15.52 39.82
N SER A 354 -12.91 -14.66 39.37
CA SER A 354 -13.06 -13.28 39.82
C SER A 354 -14.17 -13.15 40.86
N GLU A 355 -13.89 -12.44 41.95
CA GLU A 355 -14.84 -12.20 43.03
C GLU A 355 -15.60 -10.90 42.82
N ALA A 356 -16.93 -10.92 42.95
CA ALA A 356 -17.79 -9.80 42.60
C ALA A 356 -18.20 -8.93 43.79
N ASN A 357 -18.15 -9.51 45.00
CA ASN A 357 -18.37 -8.93 46.32
C ASN A 357 -18.17 -10.03 47.36
N ASP A 358 -18.14 -9.64 48.63
CA ASP A 358 -18.00 -10.43 49.87
C ASP A 358 -18.93 -11.66 50.02
N SER A 359 -19.75 -11.98 49.01
CA SER A 359 -20.70 -13.08 49.02
C SER A 359 -20.98 -13.73 47.66
N HIS A 360 -20.41 -13.24 46.54
CA HIS A 360 -20.71 -13.76 45.20
C HIS A 360 -19.49 -13.73 44.27
N ALA A 361 -19.35 -14.78 43.46
CA ALA A 361 -18.41 -14.82 42.33
C ALA A 361 -19.09 -14.42 41.02
N PHE A 362 -18.30 -14.03 40.02
CA PHE A 362 -18.80 -13.80 38.67
C PHE A 362 -18.89 -15.08 37.83
N GLY A 363 -19.87 -15.09 36.92
CA GLY A 363 -19.79 -15.88 35.71
C GLY A 363 -20.45 -15.17 34.53
N LEU A 364 -20.02 -15.56 33.33
CA LEU A 364 -20.36 -14.88 32.08
C LEU A 364 -21.15 -15.81 31.16
N SER A 365 -22.16 -15.26 30.48
CA SER A 365 -22.82 -15.88 29.33
C SER A 365 -23.12 -14.82 28.28
N CYS A 366 -23.07 -15.22 27.02
CA CYS A 366 -23.44 -14.41 25.87
C CYS A 366 -24.38 -15.28 25.03
N ALA A 367 -25.67 -14.94 24.99
CA ALA A 367 -26.70 -15.75 24.34
C ALA A 367 -27.47 -14.89 23.31
N PRO A 368 -27.69 -15.39 22.08
CA PRO A 368 -28.44 -14.69 21.03
C PRO A 368 -29.96 -14.74 21.28
N THR A 369 -30.41 -14.22 22.43
CA THR A 369 -31.83 -14.14 22.78
C THR A 369 -32.42 -12.78 22.42
N ALA A 370 -33.60 -12.80 21.79
CA ALA A 370 -34.15 -11.72 20.94
C ALA A 370 -34.59 -10.41 21.65
N ASN A 371 -34.01 -10.04 22.79
CA ASN A 371 -34.27 -8.77 23.48
C ASN A 371 -33.00 -8.06 23.99
N VAL A 372 -31.81 -8.50 23.59
CA VAL A 372 -30.56 -7.76 23.76
C VAL A 372 -29.92 -7.60 22.38
N ARG A 373 -29.42 -6.41 22.03
CA ARG A 373 -28.73 -6.18 20.76
C ARG A 373 -27.48 -7.07 20.69
N ALA A 374 -27.10 -7.49 19.48
CA ALA A 374 -25.90 -8.29 19.26
C ALA A 374 -24.66 -7.61 19.88
N GLY A 375 -23.77 -8.40 20.48
CA GLY A 375 -22.50 -7.93 21.06
C GLY A 375 -22.45 -7.71 22.58
N HIS A 376 -23.54 -7.91 23.33
CA HIS A 376 -23.55 -7.65 24.79
C HIS A 376 -23.50 -8.94 25.64
N CYS A 377 -22.31 -9.28 26.14
CA CYS A 377 -22.13 -10.32 27.17
C CYS A 377 -22.57 -9.81 28.56
N VAL A 378 -23.26 -10.64 29.36
CA VAL A 378 -23.85 -10.22 30.64
C VAL A 378 -23.20 -10.94 31.81
N LEU A 379 -22.52 -10.17 32.67
CA LEU A 379 -22.03 -10.62 33.98
C LEU A 379 -23.22 -10.88 34.91
N ALA A 380 -23.35 -12.11 35.42
CA ALA A 380 -24.47 -12.51 36.27
C ALA A 380 -24.00 -12.98 37.65
N LEU A 381 -24.61 -12.41 38.69
CA LEU A 381 -24.53 -12.89 40.07
C LEU A 381 -25.63 -13.94 40.29
N LYS A 382 -25.32 -15.24 40.15
CA LYS A 382 -26.28 -16.34 40.29
C LYS A 382 -25.65 -17.61 40.88
N SER A 383 -26.51 -18.50 41.36
CA SER A 383 -26.13 -19.62 42.24
C SER A 383 -26.39 -21.03 41.71
N ASN A 384 -26.76 -21.23 40.43
CA ASN A 384 -26.84 -22.55 39.76
C ASN A 384 -27.18 -22.44 38.26
N PRO A 385 -26.77 -23.41 37.42
CA PRO A 385 -25.48 -24.08 37.36
C PRO A 385 -24.59 -23.42 36.27
N PHE A 386 -23.29 -23.29 36.53
CA PHE A 386 -22.32 -22.78 35.54
C PHE A 386 -21.40 -23.91 35.09
N ARG A 387 -20.99 -23.87 33.83
CA ARG A 387 -19.95 -24.75 33.27
C ARG A 387 -18.57 -24.31 33.77
N VAL A 388 -17.66 -25.27 33.81
CA VAL A 388 -16.24 -25.01 34.10
C VAL A 388 -15.48 -25.23 32.80
N ARG A 389 -14.98 -24.16 32.19
CA ARG A 389 -14.03 -24.26 31.08
C ARG A 389 -12.69 -23.78 31.56
N ALA A 390 -11.66 -24.61 31.38
CA ALA A 390 -10.32 -24.23 31.78
C ALA A 390 -9.65 -23.38 30.68
N VAL A 391 -8.85 -22.41 31.12
CA VAL A 391 -7.90 -21.69 30.26
C VAL A 391 -6.48 -21.91 30.79
N ARG A 392 -5.49 -21.62 29.95
CA ARG A 392 -4.07 -21.72 30.30
C ARG A 392 -3.27 -20.65 29.57
N ASN A 393 -2.29 -20.09 30.27
CA ASN A 393 -1.27 -19.23 29.66
C ASN A 393 -0.32 -20.09 28.83
N ILE A 394 -0.10 -19.66 27.60
CA ILE A 394 0.99 -20.09 26.73
C ILE A 394 2.04 -18.99 26.75
N ILE A 395 3.30 -19.37 26.87
CA ILE A 395 4.44 -18.54 26.48
C ILE A 395 4.96 -19.22 25.22
N PHE A 396 5.06 -18.47 24.14
CA PHE A 396 5.60 -18.99 22.90
C PHE A 396 7.12 -19.07 23.04
N GLU A 397 7.69 -20.27 22.86
CA GLU A 397 9.16 -20.39 22.84
C GLU A 397 9.67 -19.65 21.59
N ASN A 398 10.56 -18.67 21.78
CA ASN A 398 10.99 -17.72 20.76
C ASN A 398 11.13 -18.38 19.38
N PRO A 399 10.49 -17.84 18.32
CA PRO A 399 10.80 -18.28 16.98
C PRO A 399 12.29 -18.05 16.73
N VAL A 400 12.98 -19.11 16.31
CA VAL A 400 14.18 -18.92 15.49
C VAL A 400 13.61 -18.35 14.18
N PRO A 401 14.00 -17.12 13.77
CA PRO A 401 13.44 -16.52 12.57
C PRO A 401 13.72 -17.44 11.38
N VAL A 402 12.71 -17.65 10.53
CA VAL A 402 12.90 -18.39 9.29
C VAL A 402 13.73 -17.51 8.36
N PRO A 403 14.92 -17.95 7.92
CA PRO A 403 15.70 -17.16 6.98
C PRO A 403 14.99 -17.11 5.63
N GLY A 404 14.72 -15.90 5.13
CA GLY A 404 14.54 -15.67 3.70
C GLY A 404 13.12 -15.51 3.15
N LEU A 405 12.17 -14.98 3.92
CA LEU A 405 11.01 -14.28 3.33
C LEU A 405 11.06 -12.81 3.73
N PRO A 406 11.09 -11.88 2.75
CA PRO A 406 11.00 -10.45 3.03
C PRO A 406 9.70 -10.06 3.75
N ASP A 407 9.80 -9.20 4.77
CA ASP A 407 8.68 -8.78 5.62
C ASP A 407 8.22 -7.34 5.33
N ASN A 408 8.57 -6.82 4.14
CA ASN A 408 8.65 -5.37 3.90
C ASN A 408 7.98 -4.84 2.63
N ILE A 409 6.95 -5.53 2.14
CA ILE A 409 5.85 -4.97 1.34
C ILE A 409 4.61 -5.78 1.69
N LEU A 410 3.55 -5.11 2.15
CA LEU A 410 2.28 -5.77 2.47
C LEU A 410 1.51 -6.13 1.19
N GLU A 411 0.89 -7.31 1.17
CA GLU A 411 -0.26 -7.57 0.30
C GLU A 411 -1.49 -6.90 0.91
N SER A 412 -2.26 -6.16 0.10
CA SER A 412 -3.67 -5.88 0.42
C SER A 412 -4.56 -6.94 -0.24
N ASP A 413 -5.62 -7.32 0.45
CA ASP A 413 -6.68 -8.18 -0.10
C ASP A 413 -7.56 -7.47 -1.16
N CYS A 414 -7.36 -6.16 -1.37
CA CYS A 414 -8.12 -5.34 -2.32
C CYS A 414 -7.26 -4.87 -3.51
N ASN A 415 -7.13 -5.72 -4.53
CA ASN A 415 -6.35 -5.40 -5.73
C ASN A 415 -7.24 -4.88 -6.86
N HIS A 416 -7.29 -3.57 -7.05
CA HIS A 416 -7.88 -2.94 -8.23
C HIS A 416 -6.81 -2.60 -9.29
N PRO A 417 -6.91 -3.10 -10.54
CA PRO A 417 -6.10 -2.60 -11.64
C PRO A 417 -6.55 -1.18 -11.98
N MET A 418 -5.59 -0.28 -12.18
CA MET A 418 -5.86 1.13 -12.45
C MET A 418 -5.86 1.44 -13.95
N GLU A 419 -6.67 2.41 -14.35
CA GLU A 419 -6.66 3.01 -15.69
C GLU A 419 -5.94 4.36 -15.64
N GLY A 420 -5.22 4.72 -16.71
CA GLY A 420 -4.30 5.87 -16.73
C GLY A 420 -4.95 7.19 -16.30
N MET A 421 -4.29 7.89 -15.37
CA MET A 421 -4.87 9.02 -14.65
C MET A 421 -4.70 10.36 -15.39
N ALA A 422 -5.57 11.32 -15.11
CA ALA A 422 -5.53 12.63 -15.76
C ALA A 422 -4.38 13.50 -15.21
N TRP A 423 -3.60 14.14 -16.07
CA TRP A 423 -2.47 14.98 -15.64
C TRP A 423 -2.90 16.42 -15.27
N ASP A 424 -2.99 16.72 -13.97
CA ASP A 424 -3.09 18.08 -13.40
C ASP A 424 -2.26 18.19 -12.11
N VAL A 425 -1.82 19.40 -11.75
CA VAL A 425 -1.00 19.67 -10.54
C VAL A 425 -1.65 20.80 -9.74
N LYS A 426 -2.31 20.46 -8.63
CA LYS A 426 -2.92 21.44 -7.74
C LYS A 426 -2.18 21.55 -6.42
N LEU A 427 -2.20 22.75 -5.87
CA LEU A 427 -1.83 22.98 -4.48
C LEU A 427 -3.03 22.58 -3.61
N ILE A 428 -2.82 21.65 -2.68
CA ILE A 428 -3.86 21.18 -1.77
C ILE A 428 -3.77 22.00 -0.48
N HIS A 429 -2.63 21.94 0.20
CA HIS A 429 -2.37 22.63 1.47
C HIS A 429 -1.09 23.45 1.48
N SER A 430 -0.99 24.39 2.41
CA SER A 430 0.20 25.22 2.65
C SER A 430 0.23 25.75 4.07
N THR A 431 1.37 25.68 4.74
CA THR A 431 1.52 26.20 6.11
C THR A 431 1.49 27.73 6.15
N PRO A 432 0.84 28.35 7.14
CA PRO A 432 1.04 29.76 7.45
C PRO A 432 2.36 30.02 8.19
N GLU A 433 2.93 29.01 8.86
CA GLU A 433 4.26 29.06 9.47
C GLU A 433 5.40 28.97 8.44
N VAL A 434 6.55 29.50 8.85
CA VAL A 434 7.81 29.40 8.11
C VAL A 434 8.71 28.27 8.64
N VAL A 435 9.21 27.46 7.71
CA VAL A 435 10.13 26.34 7.92
C VAL A 435 11.49 26.64 7.30
N ALA A 436 12.53 25.91 7.70
CA ALA A 436 13.87 26.04 7.13
C ALA A 436 13.94 25.25 5.81
N SER A 437 13.85 25.93 4.66
CA SER A 437 13.71 25.32 3.34
C SER A 437 14.89 24.45 2.88
N TYR A 438 16.03 24.52 3.58
CA TYR A 438 17.21 23.68 3.33
C TYR A 438 17.11 22.28 3.93
N ALA A 439 16.19 22.11 4.87
CA ALA A 439 15.98 20.83 5.51
C ALA A 439 15.14 19.92 4.59
N PRO A 440 15.47 18.62 4.51
CA PRO A 440 14.59 17.64 3.90
C PRO A 440 13.32 17.49 4.75
N VAL A 441 12.28 16.96 4.13
CA VAL A 441 11.04 16.54 4.79
C VAL A 441 11.12 15.04 5.07
N MET A 442 10.57 14.58 6.19
CA MET A 442 10.28 13.15 6.42
C MET A 442 8.78 12.97 6.67
N ALA A 443 8.24 11.82 6.30
CA ALA A 443 6.83 11.46 6.51
C ALA A 443 6.65 10.03 7.04
N GLY A 444 5.64 9.83 7.88
CA GLY A 444 5.15 8.53 8.35
C GLY A 444 4.34 8.68 9.65
N ASP A 445 3.47 7.74 9.98
CA ASP A 445 2.67 7.76 11.23
C ASP A 445 3.54 7.42 12.46
N ILE A 446 3.90 8.44 13.26
CA ILE A 446 4.84 8.28 14.39
C ILE A 446 4.10 7.80 15.64
N ASP A 447 2.87 8.24 15.89
CA ASP A 447 2.13 7.89 17.11
C ASP A 447 1.15 6.71 16.95
N SER A 448 1.04 6.17 15.74
CA SER A 448 0.18 5.06 15.34
C SER A 448 -1.32 5.41 15.31
N ASN A 449 -1.68 6.67 15.07
CA ASN A 449 -3.07 7.13 15.08
C ASN A 449 -3.82 6.95 13.73
N GLY A 450 -3.12 6.54 12.67
CA GLY A 450 -3.65 6.38 11.31
C GLY A 450 -3.49 7.61 10.40
N ILE A 451 -2.83 8.67 10.88
CA ILE A 451 -2.52 9.90 10.13
C ILE A 451 -1.01 10.00 9.96
N VAL A 452 -0.56 10.34 8.76
CA VAL A 452 0.86 10.55 8.48
C VAL A 452 1.35 11.85 9.13
N ASP A 453 2.43 11.76 9.90
CA ASP A 453 3.12 12.93 10.44
C ASP A 453 4.17 13.45 9.47
N ILE A 454 4.21 14.76 9.24
CA ILE A 454 5.22 15.41 8.40
C ILE A 454 6.20 16.19 9.26
N LEU A 455 7.45 15.74 9.30
CA LEU A 455 8.54 16.32 10.08
C LEU A 455 9.45 17.22 9.22
N ILE A 456 9.67 18.46 9.67
CA ILE A 456 10.68 19.37 9.09
C ILE A 456 11.29 20.29 10.16
N SER A 457 12.48 20.81 9.90
CA SER A 457 13.13 21.81 10.76
C SER A 457 12.49 23.20 10.68
N HIS A 458 12.25 23.82 11.83
CA HIS A 458 11.66 25.16 11.94
C HIS A 458 12.65 26.28 11.60
N PHE A 459 12.15 27.42 11.10
CA PHE A 459 12.98 28.61 10.85
C PHE A 459 13.11 29.55 12.07
N ASN A 460 14.24 29.45 12.77
CA ASN A 460 14.58 30.31 13.92
C ASN A 460 15.28 31.64 13.55
N GLY A 461 15.01 32.22 12.38
CA GLY A 461 15.72 33.42 11.92
C GLY A 461 17.11 33.16 11.31
N ASN A 462 17.55 31.91 11.21
CA ASN A 462 18.78 31.51 10.52
C ASN A 462 18.63 30.12 9.85
N ASN A 463 18.75 30.10 8.53
CA ASN A 463 18.54 28.91 7.68
C ASN A 463 19.62 27.84 7.77
N TYR A 464 20.73 28.11 8.46
CA TYR A 464 21.76 27.12 8.76
C TYR A 464 21.76 26.70 10.23
N ARG A 465 21.10 27.48 11.11
CA ARG A 465 21.16 27.29 12.56
C ARG A 465 19.78 27.23 13.17
N THR A 466 19.23 26.03 13.14
CA THR A 466 18.03 25.68 13.90
C THR A 466 18.28 24.44 14.73
N ASN A 467 17.68 24.43 15.91
CA ASN A 467 17.60 23.30 16.82
C ASN A 467 16.14 22.94 17.12
N THR A 468 15.20 23.41 16.31
CA THR A 468 13.75 23.24 16.52
C THR A 468 13.19 22.42 15.37
N LEU A 469 12.35 21.44 15.68
CA LEU A 469 11.57 20.66 14.70
C LEU A 469 10.09 21.01 14.83
N ASP A 470 9.41 20.95 13.70
CA ASP A 470 7.96 21.07 13.56
C ASP A 470 7.41 19.75 13.05
N VAL A 471 6.28 19.32 13.62
CA VAL A 471 5.47 18.18 13.17
C VAL A 471 4.12 18.72 12.70
N TYR A 472 3.76 18.43 11.46
CA TYR A 472 2.50 18.83 10.84
C TYR A 472 1.64 17.59 10.54
N SER A 473 0.32 17.72 10.63
CA SER A 473 -0.62 16.69 10.16
C SER A 473 -0.56 16.57 8.64
N GLY A 474 -0.50 15.34 8.15
CA GLY A 474 -0.54 15.03 6.72
C GLY A 474 -1.89 15.31 6.05
N ILE A 475 -2.99 15.42 6.81
CA ILE A 475 -4.32 15.76 6.27
C ILE A 475 -4.37 17.20 5.72
N ASP A 476 -3.90 18.18 6.49
CA ASP A 476 -4.16 19.60 6.21
C ASP A 476 -2.96 20.55 6.39
N LEU A 477 -1.78 20.01 6.73
CA LEU A 477 -0.60 20.75 7.17
C LEU A 477 -0.83 21.62 8.43
N SER A 478 -1.75 21.25 9.32
CA SER A 478 -1.86 21.88 10.64
C SER A 478 -0.69 21.50 11.55
N LEU A 479 -0.06 22.49 12.18
CA LEU A 479 1.04 22.29 13.13
C LEU A 479 0.55 21.56 14.39
N GLN A 480 0.98 20.31 14.57
CA GLN A 480 0.67 19.50 15.76
C GLN A 480 1.65 19.83 16.89
N TYR A 481 2.95 19.77 16.62
CA TYR A 481 4.00 19.93 17.63
C TYR A 481 5.15 20.80 17.13
N ARG A 482 5.76 21.56 18.06
CA ARG A 482 7.00 22.32 17.85
C ARG A 482 7.88 22.21 19.08
N PHE A 483 9.07 21.66 18.93
CA PHE A 483 9.95 21.38 20.07
C PHE A 483 11.44 21.60 19.78
N ASN A 484 12.23 21.77 20.85
CA ASN A 484 13.65 22.06 20.78
C ASN A 484 14.50 20.81 21.06
N ILE A 485 15.39 20.49 20.13
CA ILE A 485 16.41 19.47 20.23
C ILE A 485 17.54 19.95 21.16
N GLN A 486 17.88 19.11 22.15
CA GLN A 486 18.98 19.35 23.07
C GLN A 486 20.34 19.17 22.37
N ASP A 487 21.30 20.04 22.69
CA ASP A 487 22.68 20.03 22.17
C ASP A 487 22.81 19.96 20.63
N SER A 488 21.78 20.40 19.90
CA SER A 488 21.87 20.67 18.46
C SER A 488 21.84 22.17 18.19
N ILE A 489 22.48 22.57 17.08
CA ILE A 489 22.48 23.93 16.52
C ILE A 489 22.49 23.93 14.97
N TYR A 490 22.39 22.77 14.31
CA TYR A 490 22.51 22.62 12.84
C TYR A 490 21.57 21.50 12.31
N ASN A 491 20.26 21.59 12.51
CA ASN A 491 19.32 20.57 12.02
C ASN A 491 18.96 20.69 10.51
N THR A 492 19.56 21.61 9.75
CA THR A 492 19.13 21.89 8.36
C THR A 492 19.82 21.01 7.30
N THR A 493 20.37 19.86 7.70
CA THR A 493 21.10 18.95 6.80
C THR A 493 20.58 17.51 6.86
N GLY A 494 19.34 17.27 7.26
CA GLY A 494 18.74 15.92 7.26
C GLY A 494 19.35 14.94 8.27
N ASN A 495 19.87 15.46 9.37
CA ASN A 495 20.46 14.71 10.48
C ASN A 495 19.40 13.99 11.36
N TYR A 496 18.23 13.67 10.81
CA TYR A 496 17.14 13.02 11.51
C TYR A 496 16.39 12.03 10.62
N ALA A 497 15.75 11.06 11.26
CA ALA A 497 14.94 10.03 10.62
C ALA A 497 13.86 9.50 11.57
N LEU A 498 12.85 8.85 11.00
CA LEU A 498 11.68 8.29 11.69
C LEU A 498 11.78 6.76 11.77
N CYS A 499 11.33 6.17 12.88
CA CYS A 499 11.30 4.72 13.10
C CYS A 499 10.29 4.36 14.20
N ARG A 500 9.54 3.27 14.03
CA ARG A 500 8.77 2.56 15.06
C ARG A 500 9.53 1.30 15.47
N TYR A 501 9.78 1.13 16.78
CA TYR A 501 10.50 -0.01 17.34
C TYR A 501 9.72 -0.67 18.50
N PRO A 502 9.80 -2.00 18.66
CA PRO A 502 9.06 -2.68 19.71
C PRO A 502 9.64 -2.44 21.11
N LEU A 503 8.75 -2.16 22.07
CA LEU A 503 9.06 -2.07 23.49
C LEU A 503 9.00 -3.45 24.18
N PRO A 504 9.58 -3.62 25.38
CA PRO A 504 9.60 -4.90 26.11
C PRO A 504 8.23 -5.45 26.56
N ASN A 505 7.15 -4.69 26.36
CA ASN A 505 5.75 -5.06 26.60
C ASN A 505 4.98 -5.31 25.29
N GLY A 506 5.68 -5.36 24.16
CA GLY A 506 5.13 -5.69 22.85
C GLY A 506 4.48 -4.54 22.07
N SER A 507 4.26 -3.37 22.67
CA SER A 507 3.75 -2.19 21.95
C SER A 507 4.86 -1.54 21.12
N GLN A 508 4.53 -1.05 19.92
CA GLN A 508 5.43 -0.23 19.11
C GLN A 508 5.59 1.18 19.72
N GLN A 509 6.80 1.72 19.67
CA GLN A 509 7.12 3.11 20.01
C GLN A 509 7.69 3.80 18.78
N GLY A 510 6.96 4.78 18.24
CA GLY A 510 7.52 5.68 17.23
C GLY A 510 8.37 6.76 17.85
N ALA A 511 9.46 7.09 17.17
CA ALA A 511 10.37 8.12 17.62
C ALA A 511 11.06 8.86 16.46
N ILE A 512 11.34 10.13 16.73
CA ILE A 512 12.15 11.01 15.92
C ILE A 512 13.60 10.89 16.42
N PHE A 513 14.48 10.31 15.61
CA PHE A 513 15.91 10.18 15.92
C PHE A 513 16.68 11.35 15.31
N VAL A 514 17.58 11.97 16.08
CA VAL A 514 18.36 13.15 15.65
C VAL A 514 19.83 13.00 16.01
N HIS A 515 20.73 13.05 15.01
CA HIS A 515 22.18 13.16 15.22
C HIS A 515 22.54 14.61 15.56
N SER A 516 22.97 14.85 16.79
CA SER A 516 23.16 16.19 17.35
C SER A 516 24.61 16.68 17.23
N TYR A 517 24.83 17.97 17.47
CA TYR A 517 26.14 18.62 17.28
C TYR A 517 27.25 18.09 18.22
N ASP A 518 26.89 17.52 19.37
CA ASP A 518 27.82 16.80 20.26
C ASP A 518 28.20 15.40 19.75
N ARG A 519 27.78 15.05 18.52
CA ARG A 519 27.89 13.75 17.85
C ARG A 519 27.15 12.62 18.57
N LYS A 520 26.09 12.93 19.34
CA LYS A 520 25.20 11.92 19.92
C LYS A 520 23.89 11.80 19.15
N ILE A 521 23.37 10.58 19.10
CA ILE A 521 21.99 10.35 18.65
C ILE A 521 21.07 10.61 19.85
N ARG A 522 19.93 11.27 19.61
CA ARG A 522 18.85 11.47 20.59
C ARG A 522 17.55 10.99 19.96
N SER A 523 16.70 10.31 20.72
CA SER A 523 15.35 9.94 20.27
C SER A 523 14.30 10.71 21.07
N TYR A 524 13.25 11.14 20.38
CA TYR A 524 12.13 11.89 20.94
C TYR A 524 10.82 11.24 20.52
N THR A 525 9.80 11.34 21.36
CA THR A 525 8.40 11.13 20.93
C THR A 525 7.96 12.23 19.96
N ILE A 526 6.80 12.05 19.32
CA ILE A 526 6.16 13.03 18.43
C ILE A 526 6.04 14.43 19.06
N ASP A 527 5.71 14.52 20.36
CA ASP A 527 5.51 15.79 21.08
C ASP A 527 6.82 16.49 21.49
N GLY A 528 7.97 15.85 21.23
CA GLY A 528 9.27 16.34 21.61
C GLY A 528 9.76 15.94 23.01
N THR A 529 9.06 15.04 23.70
CA THR A 529 9.57 14.45 24.94
C THR A 529 10.77 13.56 24.62
N LEU A 530 11.93 13.89 25.19
CA LEU A 530 13.18 13.14 25.05
C LEU A 530 13.04 11.74 25.65
N LEU A 531 13.21 10.71 24.81
CA LEU A 531 13.21 9.30 25.19
C LEU A 531 14.60 8.87 25.65
N ASN A 532 15.58 8.90 24.75
CA ASN A 532 16.95 8.43 25.03
C ASN A 532 18.02 9.35 24.42
N VAL A 533 19.26 9.18 24.91
CA VAL A 533 20.47 9.82 24.39
C VAL A 533 21.57 8.77 24.29
N SER A 534 22.29 8.72 23.18
CA SER A 534 23.32 7.71 22.96
C SER A 534 24.40 7.73 24.03
N ASP A 535 24.79 6.56 24.53
CA ASP A 535 25.69 6.48 25.70
C ASP A 535 27.10 7.04 25.42
N ARG A 536 27.51 7.00 24.15
CA ARG A 536 28.71 7.65 23.60
C ARG A 536 28.39 8.48 22.37
N ALA A 537 29.36 9.31 21.97
CA ALA A 537 29.35 9.98 20.68
C ALA A 537 29.78 9.03 19.55
N THR A 538 29.27 9.26 18.35
CA THR A 538 29.71 8.61 17.11
C THR A 538 31.12 9.07 16.72
N SER A 539 31.81 8.24 15.94
CA SER A 539 33.14 8.54 15.39
C SER A 539 33.11 9.71 14.41
N CYS A 540 32.01 9.87 13.65
CA CYS A 540 31.79 10.90 12.63
C CYS A 540 30.46 11.66 12.81
N GLU A 541 30.37 12.85 12.21
CA GLU A 541 29.08 13.51 11.94
C GLU A 541 28.38 12.78 10.78
N GLY A 542 27.06 12.68 10.78
CA GLY A 542 26.35 11.90 9.76
C GLY A 542 24.85 12.01 9.84
N MET A 543 24.20 11.39 8.86
CA MET A 543 22.77 11.13 8.90
C MET A 543 22.51 9.86 9.71
N VAL A 544 21.34 9.78 10.33
CA VAL A 544 20.85 8.55 10.94
C VAL A 544 20.05 7.76 9.92
N SER A 545 20.20 6.45 9.98
CA SER A 545 19.47 5.46 9.19
C SER A 545 19.32 4.20 10.05
N PHE A 546 18.43 3.31 9.64
CA PHE A 546 18.09 2.10 10.40
C PHE A 546 18.26 0.83 9.58
N ALA A 547 18.46 -0.27 10.30
CA ALA A 547 18.37 -1.64 9.80
C ALA A 547 18.16 -2.57 10.99
N ASP A 548 17.50 -3.71 10.77
CA ASP A 548 17.70 -4.88 11.61
C ASP A 548 18.88 -5.67 11.01
N PHE A 549 20.05 -5.61 11.64
CA PHE A 549 21.27 -6.24 11.10
C PHE A 549 21.35 -7.74 11.41
N ASN A 550 20.65 -8.22 12.44
CA ASN A 550 20.71 -9.61 12.89
C ASN A 550 19.41 -10.40 12.68
N GLY A 551 18.34 -9.73 12.23
CA GLY A 551 17.03 -10.31 12.01
C GLY A 551 16.32 -10.69 13.32
N ASP A 552 16.50 -9.91 14.40
CA ASP A 552 15.91 -10.22 15.72
C ASP A 552 14.59 -9.48 16.04
N GLY A 553 14.12 -8.63 15.11
CA GLY A 553 12.89 -7.84 15.23
C GLY A 553 13.06 -6.53 16.00
N PHE A 554 14.27 -6.20 16.46
CA PHE A 554 14.56 -4.95 17.16
C PHE A 554 15.60 -4.12 16.39
N PRO A 555 15.18 -3.03 15.71
CA PRO A 555 16.09 -2.31 14.83
C PRO A 555 17.27 -1.65 15.56
N GLU A 556 18.37 -1.59 14.83
CA GLU A 556 19.47 -0.70 15.12
C GLU A 556 19.32 0.65 14.42
N VAL A 557 19.79 1.69 15.09
CA VAL A 557 20.09 2.99 14.47
C VAL A 557 21.60 3.12 14.30
N TYR A 558 22.02 3.53 13.10
CA TYR A 558 23.43 3.73 12.77
C TYR A 558 23.69 5.12 12.20
N ALA A 559 24.93 5.58 12.40
CA ALA A 559 25.46 6.79 11.76
C ALA A 559 26.92 6.53 11.36
N GLY A 560 27.20 6.54 10.06
CA GLY A 560 28.47 6.03 9.54
C GLY A 560 28.66 4.55 9.87
N SER A 561 29.69 4.21 10.64
CA SER A 561 29.93 2.83 11.08
C SER A 561 29.70 2.62 12.59
N ASP A 562 28.98 3.50 13.27
CA ASP A 562 28.68 3.38 14.69
C ASP A 562 27.20 2.97 14.85
N ILE A 563 26.96 1.84 15.52
CA ILE A 563 25.67 1.15 15.57
C ILE A 563 25.17 1.10 17.02
N PHE A 564 23.90 1.42 17.22
CA PHE A 564 23.23 1.50 18.52
C PHE A 564 21.87 0.80 18.44
N ASP A 565 21.44 0.18 19.54
CA ASP A 565 20.07 -0.31 19.71
C ASP A 565 19.09 0.88 19.65
N ALA A 566 18.08 0.85 18.77
CA ALA A 566 17.20 1.99 18.56
C ALA A 566 16.37 2.32 19.83
N ALA A 567 15.94 1.29 20.56
CA ALA A 567 15.06 1.43 21.72
C ALA A 567 15.73 2.10 22.94
N THR A 568 17.04 1.91 23.13
CA THR A 568 17.78 2.36 24.31
C THR A 568 18.93 3.32 24.00
N LEU A 569 19.31 3.47 22.72
CA LEU A 569 20.51 4.14 22.25
C LEU A 569 21.80 3.68 22.96
N LYS A 570 21.83 2.41 23.40
CA LYS A 570 23.06 1.75 23.83
C LYS A 570 23.88 1.36 22.62
N TRP A 571 25.17 1.73 22.65
CA TRP A 571 26.09 1.33 21.60
C TRP A 571 26.26 -0.18 21.56
N LEU A 572 26.19 -0.74 20.36
CA LEU A 572 26.33 -2.18 20.12
C LEU A 572 27.70 -2.51 19.54
N CYS A 573 28.13 -1.81 18.48
CA CYS A 573 29.44 -1.99 17.87
C CYS A 573 29.86 -0.78 17.01
N SER A 574 31.16 -0.68 16.70
CA SER A 574 31.72 0.36 15.83
C SER A 574 32.72 -0.23 14.85
N GLY A 575 32.61 0.14 13.58
CA GLY A 575 33.63 -0.15 12.56
C GLY A 575 35.00 0.41 12.94
N PRO A 576 36.11 -0.14 12.40
CA PRO A 576 37.48 0.22 12.78
C PRO A 576 37.71 1.75 12.81
N GLU A 577 38.50 2.26 13.75
CA GLU A 577 38.73 3.71 13.90
C GLU A 577 39.25 4.38 12.62
N ASN A 578 40.13 3.69 11.89
CA ASN A 578 40.69 4.14 10.61
C ASN A 578 40.01 3.48 9.39
N GLY A 579 38.84 2.86 9.58
CA GLY A 579 38.02 2.33 8.49
C GLY A 579 37.12 3.40 7.87
N ASN A 580 36.62 3.15 6.66
CA ASN A 580 35.65 4.01 6.01
C ASN A 580 34.38 4.17 6.86
N LYS A 581 33.73 5.33 6.74
CA LYS A 581 32.46 5.63 7.42
C LYS A 581 31.36 6.06 6.44
N GLY A 582 31.61 5.98 5.14
CA GLY A 582 30.70 6.54 4.12
C GLY A 582 30.79 8.06 4.05
N LEU A 583 31.96 8.68 4.27
CA LEU A 583 32.07 10.13 4.39
C LEU A 583 32.02 10.82 3.03
N SER A 584 31.14 11.82 2.90
CA SER A 584 31.10 12.74 1.75
C SER A 584 31.30 14.18 2.20
N TYR A 585 32.10 14.95 1.44
CA TYR A 585 32.33 16.37 1.73
C TYR A 585 31.16 17.23 1.29
N ARG A 586 30.55 17.94 2.23
CA ARG A 586 29.40 18.85 2.00
C ARG A 586 29.74 20.33 2.12
N GLY A 587 31.01 20.70 1.93
CA GLY A 587 31.42 22.11 2.01
C GLY A 587 31.66 22.60 3.44
N SER A 588 31.87 23.91 3.55
CA SER A 588 31.75 24.65 4.81
C SER A 588 30.40 25.36 4.82
N ALA A 589 29.62 25.20 5.89
CA ALA A 589 28.38 25.96 6.07
C ALA A 589 28.65 27.48 5.88
N PRO A 590 27.89 28.19 5.01
CA PRO A 590 28.13 29.59 4.71
C PRO A 590 28.21 30.47 5.96
N GLY A 591 29.40 31.04 6.22
CA GLY A 591 29.69 31.87 7.39
C GLY A 591 30.65 31.25 8.42
N VAL A 592 31.06 29.99 8.28
CA VAL A 592 32.05 29.37 9.19
C VAL A 592 33.49 29.66 8.72
N VAL A 593 34.04 30.80 9.13
CA VAL A 593 35.49 31.05 9.05
C VAL A 593 36.22 30.27 10.14
N ASN A 594 37.04 29.31 9.70
CA ASN A 594 37.92 28.40 10.46
C ASN A 594 37.27 27.14 11.09
N SER A 595 37.68 25.99 10.53
CA SER A 595 37.85 24.67 11.17
C SER A 595 36.74 23.61 11.18
N HIS A 596 35.56 23.82 10.59
CA HIS A 596 34.60 22.73 10.31
C HIS A 596 34.38 22.54 8.80
N ARG A 597 35.09 21.56 8.23
CA ARG A 597 34.79 20.96 6.93
C ARG A 597 33.75 19.87 7.22
N CYS A 598 32.50 20.09 6.87
CA CYS A 598 31.43 19.17 7.23
C CYS A 598 31.49 17.95 6.30
N TYR A 599 31.99 16.84 6.85
CA TYR A 599 31.87 15.52 6.25
C TYR A 599 30.72 14.80 6.94
N TYR A 600 29.66 14.49 6.19
CA TYR A 600 28.57 13.68 6.72
C TYR A 600 28.77 12.23 6.29
N ALA A 601 28.67 11.34 7.27
CA ALA A 601 28.62 9.91 7.08
C ALA A 601 27.26 9.49 6.54
N MET A 602 27.31 8.79 5.42
CA MET A 602 26.18 8.42 4.57
C MET A 602 26.40 7.00 4.03
N SER A 603 26.48 6.09 4.99
CA SER A 603 26.53 4.64 4.82
C SER A 603 25.12 4.09 4.61
N LEU A 604 25.03 2.92 3.99
CA LEU A 604 23.78 2.26 3.66
C LEU A 604 23.80 0.81 4.16
N ALA A 605 22.67 0.34 4.69
CA ALA A 605 22.46 -1.06 5.03
C ALA A 605 21.64 -1.76 3.92
N ALA A 606 22.13 -2.93 3.50
CA ALA A 606 21.45 -3.84 2.57
C ALA A 606 22.18 -5.19 2.55
N ASP A 607 21.47 -6.28 2.29
CA ASP A 607 22.12 -7.51 1.78
C ASP A 607 22.69 -7.18 0.39
N VAL A 608 24.00 -7.25 0.26
CA VAL A 608 24.71 -7.08 -1.03
C VAL A 608 25.57 -8.29 -1.37
N LEU A 609 25.52 -9.36 -0.57
CA LEU A 609 26.30 -10.57 -0.74
C LEU A 609 25.44 -11.80 -1.04
N GLY A 610 24.12 -11.68 -0.95
CA GLY A 610 23.13 -12.72 -1.20
C GLY A 610 23.12 -13.79 -0.09
N ASP A 611 23.36 -13.40 1.16
CA ASP A 611 23.42 -14.32 2.31
C ASP A 611 22.26 -14.19 3.31
N ALA A 612 21.27 -13.34 2.98
CA ALA A 612 20.09 -13.00 3.78
C ALA A 612 20.41 -12.28 5.10
N THR A 613 21.58 -11.66 5.21
CA THR A 613 21.91 -10.69 6.27
C THR A 613 22.27 -9.33 5.67
N GLN A 614 22.05 -8.25 6.41
CA GLN A 614 22.36 -6.91 5.90
C GLN A 614 23.82 -6.53 6.20
N GLU A 615 24.59 -6.22 5.16
CA GLU A 615 25.88 -5.56 5.32
C GLU A 615 25.71 -4.06 5.58
N LEU A 616 26.75 -3.46 6.16
CA LEU A 616 26.92 -2.01 6.20
C LEU A 616 27.95 -1.57 5.16
N ILE A 617 27.50 -0.82 4.16
CA ILE A 617 28.32 -0.34 3.04
C ILE A 617 28.80 1.09 3.32
N CYS A 618 30.13 1.27 3.29
CA CYS A 618 30.83 2.52 3.58
C CYS A 618 31.86 2.81 2.46
N GLY A 619 31.43 3.48 1.38
CA GLY A 619 32.28 3.73 0.20
C GLY A 619 32.74 2.41 -0.44
N ASN A 620 34.07 2.22 -0.58
CA ASN A 620 34.65 0.98 -1.10
C ASN A 620 34.68 -0.20 -0.12
N THR A 621 34.15 -0.05 1.11
CA THR A 621 34.27 -1.07 2.15
C THR A 621 32.90 -1.59 2.54
N ILE A 622 32.75 -2.90 2.45
CA ILE A 622 31.60 -3.67 2.90
C ILE A 622 31.96 -4.28 4.26
N TYR A 623 31.11 -4.05 5.26
CA TYR A 623 31.24 -4.60 6.59
C TYR A 623 30.13 -5.61 6.90
N ASN A 624 30.50 -6.80 7.39
CA ASN A 624 29.54 -7.67 8.07
C ASN A 624 29.28 -7.11 9.47
N VAL A 625 28.01 -6.98 9.84
CA VAL A 625 27.58 -6.63 11.19
C VAL A 625 27.09 -7.91 11.87
N ASN A 626 27.57 -8.18 13.08
CA ASN A 626 27.14 -9.33 13.87
C ASN A 626 26.75 -8.84 15.27
N ILE A 627 25.45 -8.86 15.54
CA ILE A 627 24.87 -8.46 16.81
C ILE A 627 24.28 -9.71 17.47
N THR A 628 24.99 -10.23 18.47
CA THR A 628 24.57 -11.38 19.27
C THR A 628 23.93 -10.94 20.59
N SER A 629 24.07 -9.67 20.98
CA SER A 629 23.47 -9.14 22.21
C SER A 629 23.23 -7.63 22.18
N ARG A 630 21.95 -7.25 22.27
CA ARG A 630 21.50 -5.86 22.44
C ARG A 630 21.93 -5.20 23.76
N THR A 631 22.42 -5.97 24.73
CA THR A 631 22.81 -5.46 26.08
C THR A 631 24.27 -5.70 26.45
N ASN A 632 24.99 -6.58 25.74
CA ASN A 632 26.41 -6.83 25.98
C ASN A 632 27.25 -6.60 24.70
N PRO A 633 27.73 -5.36 24.49
CA PRO A 633 28.49 -4.99 23.29
C PRO A 633 29.80 -5.76 23.07
N ALA A 634 30.32 -6.45 24.10
CA ALA A 634 31.51 -7.30 23.95
C ALA A 634 31.23 -8.62 23.22
N LEU A 635 29.97 -8.94 22.92
CA LEU A 635 29.55 -10.08 22.09
C LEU A 635 29.25 -9.68 20.64
N ASN A 636 29.20 -8.39 20.35
CA ASN A 636 28.91 -7.88 19.02
C ASN A 636 30.22 -7.55 18.30
N ALA A 637 30.20 -7.66 16.97
CA ALA A 637 31.35 -7.35 16.14
C ALA A 637 30.89 -6.74 14.81
N ILE A 638 31.76 -5.91 14.25
CA ILE A 638 31.66 -5.47 12.87
C ILE A 638 33.03 -5.70 12.23
N THR A 639 33.05 -6.42 11.12
CA THR A 639 34.28 -6.90 10.47
C THR A 639 34.29 -6.51 9.01
N VAL A 640 35.47 -6.15 8.49
CA VAL A 640 35.63 -5.91 7.05
C VAL A 640 35.40 -7.23 6.31
N ASN A 641 34.36 -7.29 5.49
CA ASN A 641 34.18 -8.36 4.50
C ASN A 641 35.14 -8.14 3.34
N LYS A 642 35.05 -6.94 2.76
CA LYS A 642 35.73 -6.56 1.53
C LYS A 642 36.09 -5.09 1.56
N THR A 643 37.28 -4.77 1.07
CA THR A 643 37.68 -3.41 0.72
C THR A 643 38.11 -3.43 -0.74
N ILE A 644 37.29 -2.83 -1.59
CA ILE A 644 37.48 -2.79 -3.04
C ILE A 644 38.58 -1.77 -3.34
N THR A 645 39.54 -2.11 -4.19
CA THR A 645 40.55 -1.11 -4.59
C THR A 645 39.91 -0.14 -5.58
N PRO A 646 39.76 1.15 -5.26
CA PRO A 646 39.15 2.11 -6.19
C PRO A 646 40.08 2.34 -7.39
N PRO A 647 39.58 2.95 -8.48
CA PRO A 647 40.42 3.40 -9.58
C PRO A 647 41.59 4.30 -9.10
N SER A 648 42.67 4.38 -9.88
CA SER A 648 43.79 5.26 -9.55
C SER A 648 43.33 6.70 -9.40
N ASP A 649 43.82 7.37 -8.35
CA ASP A 649 43.47 8.74 -7.95
C ASP A 649 42.03 8.94 -7.43
N TYR A 650 41.23 7.87 -7.28
CA TYR A 650 39.89 7.93 -6.69
C TYR A 650 39.95 7.65 -5.18
N SER A 651 39.07 8.31 -4.42
CA SER A 651 39.03 8.17 -2.96
C SER A 651 38.38 6.84 -2.54
N PRO A 652 38.90 6.14 -1.51
CA PRO A 652 38.36 4.85 -1.08
C PRO A 652 37.03 4.95 -0.32
N ASP A 653 36.77 6.08 0.32
CA ASP A 653 35.54 6.31 1.11
C ASP A 653 34.57 7.19 0.29
N GLY A 654 33.35 7.44 0.75
CA GLY A 654 32.34 8.16 -0.06
C GLY A 654 30.90 7.79 0.30
N HIS A 655 29.94 8.58 -0.16
CA HIS A 655 28.53 8.18 -0.04
C HIS A 655 28.19 7.11 -1.09
N VAL A 656 27.21 6.29 -0.77
CA VAL A 656 26.85 5.09 -1.56
C VAL A 656 25.37 5.05 -1.93
N SER A 657 25.12 4.52 -3.11
CA SER A 657 23.79 4.16 -3.62
C SER A 657 23.88 2.78 -4.27
N LEU A 658 22.76 2.06 -4.37
CA LEU A 658 22.70 0.69 -4.89
C LEU A 658 21.79 0.61 -6.12
N ALA A 659 22.20 -0.21 -7.09
CA ALA A 659 21.36 -0.69 -8.20
C ALA A 659 22.05 -1.84 -8.93
N ASP A 660 21.26 -2.77 -9.47
CA ASP A 660 21.68 -3.72 -10.50
C ASP A 660 21.73 -2.96 -11.85
N PHE A 661 22.91 -2.43 -12.21
CA PHE A 661 23.09 -1.62 -13.43
C PHE A 661 23.33 -2.47 -14.68
N ASP A 662 23.85 -3.70 -14.50
CA ASP A 662 24.19 -4.59 -15.62
C ASP A 662 23.23 -5.77 -15.83
N LEU A 663 22.18 -5.81 -14.99
CA LEU A 663 21.00 -6.66 -15.03
C LEU A 663 21.28 -8.15 -14.79
N ASP A 664 22.36 -8.46 -14.07
CA ASP A 664 22.76 -9.84 -13.74
C ASP A 664 22.17 -10.38 -12.42
N GLY A 665 21.45 -9.54 -11.66
CA GLY A 665 20.83 -9.90 -10.39
C GLY A 665 21.69 -9.60 -9.15
N GLU A 666 22.85 -8.96 -9.31
CA GLU A 666 23.65 -8.43 -8.20
C GLU A 666 23.55 -6.89 -8.17
N CYS A 667 23.19 -6.28 -7.03
CA CYS A 667 23.25 -4.81 -6.92
C CYS A 667 24.69 -4.32 -6.81
N GLU A 668 25.13 -3.46 -7.72
CA GLU A 668 26.37 -2.72 -7.59
C GLU A 668 26.27 -1.57 -6.59
N VAL A 669 27.40 -1.29 -5.94
CA VAL A 669 27.61 -0.09 -5.12
C VAL A 669 28.16 1.04 -6.00
N LEU A 670 27.34 2.06 -6.27
CA LEU A 670 27.80 3.34 -6.79
C LEU A 670 28.41 4.16 -5.65
N VAL A 671 29.72 4.39 -5.68
CA VAL A 671 30.42 5.31 -4.78
C VAL A 671 30.61 6.65 -5.46
N THR A 672 30.21 7.72 -4.75
CA THR A 672 30.41 9.10 -5.20
C THR A 672 31.18 9.90 -4.14
N ARG A 673 32.30 10.52 -4.54
CA ARG A 673 33.09 11.39 -3.65
C ARG A 673 33.77 12.55 -4.35
N ASN A 674 33.76 13.68 -3.66
CA ASN A 674 34.50 14.89 -4.00
C ASN A 674 35.97 14.77 -3.58
N ASN A 675 36.93 15.18 -4.40
CA ASN A 675 38.34 15.17 -3.99
C ASN A 675 38.64 16.31 -3.02
N THR A 676 38.83 16.01 -1.74
CA THR A 676 39.08 17.04 -0.70
C THR A 676 40.32 16.81 0.15
N ASP A 677 41.09 15.78 -0.19
CA ASP A 677 42.43 15.51 0.35
C ASP A 677 43.55 16.07 -0.56
N ASP A 678 43.26 16.42 -1.82
CA ASP A 678 44.26 16.81 -2.84
C ASP A 678 44.45 18.34 -3.04
N HIS A 679 43.64 19.17 -2.39
CA HIS A 679 43.59 20.63 -2.56
C HIS A 679 43.14 21.15 -3.95
N THR A 680 42.58 20.32 -4.85
CA THR A 680 41.99 20.79 -6.11
C THR A 680 40.46 20.82 -6.03
N MET A 681 39.91 21.96 -5.60
CA MET A 681 38.46 22.19 -5.67
C MET A 681 38.02 22.13 -7.15
N GLY A 682 37.06 21.25 -7.47
CA GLY A 682 36.51 21.13 -8.83
C GLY A 682 36.58 19.76 -9.48
N THR A 683 36.57 18.65 -8.73
CA THR A 683 36.37 17.31 -9.32
C THR A 683 35.62 16.35 -8.39
N VAL A 684 34.55 15.74 -8.94
CA VAL A 684 33.80 14.62 -8.36
C VAL A 684 34.18 13.33 -9.07
N TYR A 685 34.34 12.24 -8.32
CA TYR A 685 34.53 10.88 -8.83
C TYR A 685 33.30 10.03 -8.57
N PHE A 686 32.92 9.24 -9.58
CA PHE A 686 31.89 8.23 -9.54
C PHE A 686 32.51 6.89 -9.96
N TYR A 687 32.27 5.81 -9.22
CA TYR A 687 32.61 4.45 -9.66
C TYR A 687 31.60 3.46 -9.09
N ALA A 688 31.19 2.50 -9.91
CA ALA A 688 30.34 1.40 -9.46
C ALA A 688 31.13 0.10 -9.44
N TYR A 689 30.92 -0.71 -8.39
CA TYR A 689 31.57 -2.00 -8.21
C TYR A 689 30.60 -3.11 -7.83
N LYS A 690 30.87 -4.33 -8.31
CA LYS A 690 30.16 -5.55 -7.91
C LYS A 690 30.62 -6.02 -6.51
N PRO A 691 29.75 -6.05 -5.48
CA PRO A 691 30.04 -6.58 -4.16
C PRO A 691 30.72 -7.96 -4.14
N SER A 692 30.29 -8.90 -4.98
CA SER A 692 30.68 -10.32 -4.95
C SER A 692 32.17 -10.51 -5.23
N ASN A 693 32.73 -9.75 -6.18
CA ASN A 693 34.08 -9.94 -6.70
C ASN A 693 34.96 -8.67 -6.67
N GLY A 694 34.38 -7.49 -6.40
CA GLY A 694 35.08 -6.20 -6.37
C GLY A 694 35.45 -5.63 -7.74
N GLN A 695 34.87 -6.13 -8.83
CA GLN A 695 35.06 -5.60 -10.18
C GLN A 695 34.43 -4.21 -10.30
N ILE A 696 35.20 -3.23 -10.78
CA ILE A 696 34.68 -1.93 -11.21
C ILE A 696 33.98 -2.13 -12.56
N ILE A 697 32.67 -1.87 -12.63
CA ILE A 697 31.89 -1.98 -13.88
C ILE A 697 31.95 -0.70 -14.73
N PHE A 698 32.01 0.46 -14.07
CA PHE A 698 32.29 1.75 -14.70
C PHE A 698 32.93 2.73 -13.71
N GLN A 699 33.54 3.78 -14.27
CA GLN A 699 34.07 4.93 -13.54
C GLN A 699 33.91 6.21 -14.36
N LYS A 700 33.73 7.35 -13.69
CA LYS A 700 33.59 8.66 -14.32
C LYS A 700 34.14 9.76 -13.43
N THR A 701 34.92 10.65 -14.04
CA THR A 701 35.39 11.89 -13.42
C THR A 701 34.58 13.05 -14.00
N VAL A 702 34.01 13.90 -13.14
CA VAL A 702 33.27 15.11 -13.53
C VAL A 702 33.97 16.35 -12.97
N PRO A 703 34.31 17.35 -13.80
CA PRO A 703 35.00 18.57 -13.37
C PRO A 703 34.02 19.52 -12.67
N CYS A 704 33.65 19.19 -11.43
CA CYS A 704 32.52 19.74 -10.70
C CYS A 704 32.91 20.06 -9.24
N LEU A 705 32.40 21.17 -8.69
CA LEU A 705 32.73 21.64 -7.33
C LEU A 705 32.12 20.76 -6.22
N CYS A 706 30.88 20.31 -6.41
CA CYS A 706 30.21 19.27 -5.61
C CYS A 706 28.93 18.81 -6.34
N THR A 707 28.40 17.67 -5.95
CA THR A 707 27.13 17.13 -6.47
C THR A 707 26.15 16.89 -5.32
N GLY A 708 24.87 16.92 -5.64
CA GLY A 708 23.81 16.32 -4.84
C GLY A 708 23.87 14.79 -4.89
N TYR A 709 22.78 14.15 -4.45
CA TYR A 709 22.70 12.69 -4.39
C TYR A 709 22.35 12.15 -5.76
N PRO A 710 23.05 11.10 -6.24
CA PRO A 710 22.60 10.33 -7.38
C PRO A 710 21.23 9.72 -7.05
N LEU A 711 20.20 10.19 -7.73
CA LEU A 711 18.95 9.48 -7.89
C LEU A 711 19.22 8.31 -8.84
N ILE A 712 18.67 7.15 -8.53
CA ILE A 712 18.74 5.97 -9.38
C ILE A 712 17.33 5.45 -9.62
N GLY A 713 17.02 5.08 -10.85
CA GLY A 713 15.71 4.53 -11.20
C GLY A 713 15.54 4.47 -12.71
N ASN A 714 14.53 3.75 -13.16
CA ASN A 714 14.28 3.57 -14.58
C ASN A 714 13.56 4.79 -15.17
N ILE A 715 14.23 5.63 -15.98
CA ILE A 715 13.66 6.94 -16.40
C ILE A 715 13.03 6.87 -17.79
N ASP A 716 13.32 5.85 -18.58
CA ASP A 716 12.51 5.51 -19.75
C ASP A 716 12.14 4.01 -19.80
N ASP A 717 11.31 3.64 -20.77
CA ASP A 717 10.78 2.29 -20.98
C ASP A 717 11.85 1.36 -21.58
N ASP A 718 12.89 1.11 -20.79
CA ASP A 718 14.01 0.19 -21.03
C ASP A 718 14.33 -0.49 -19.67
N PRO A 719 15.00 -1.65 -19.61
CA PRO A 719 15.16 -2.38 -18.34
C PRO A 719 16.31 -1.89 -17.44
N HIS A 720 17.14 -0.91 -17.86
CA HIS A 720 18.33 -0.46 -17.12
C HIS A 720 18.05 0.80 -16.29
N PRO A 721 18.49 0.87 -15.02
CA PRO A 721 18.33 2.09 -14.23
C PRO A 721 19.30 3.20 -14.66
N GLU A 722 18.78 4.43 -14.69
CA GLU A 722 19.55 5.66 -14.90
C GLU A 722 20.21 6.14 -13.62
N ILE A 723 21.29 6.91 -13.78
CA ILE A 723 21.93 7.67 -12.72
C ILE A 723 21.69 9.15 -13.01
N VAL A 724 20.98 9.85 -12.13
CA VAL A 724 20.71 11.29 -12.24
C VAL A 724 21.35 12.07 -11.11
N PHE A 725 22.13 13.10 -11.44
CA PHE A 725 22.78 13.95 -10.44
C PHE A 725 22.91 15.40 -10.91
N LEU A 726 23.16 16.31 -9.97
CA LEU A 726 23.34 17.74 -10.20
C LEU A 726 24.81 18.12 -10.33
N GLU A 727 25.20 18.83 -11.39
CA GLU A 727 26.54 19.39 -11.55
C GLU A 727 26.64 20.81 -10.98
N LYS A 728 27.53 21.01 -10.00
CA LYS A 728 27.96 22.35 -9.60
C LYS A 728 29.19 22.84 -10.36
N GLN A 729 29.02 23.87 -11.18
CA GLN A 729 30.13 24.64 -11.73
C GLN A 729 30.47 25.88 -10.91
N GLU A 730 31.60 26.53 -11.20
CA GLU A 730 31.87 27.89 -10.72
C GLU A 730 30.76 28.84 -11.18
N SER A 731 30.48 29.88 -10.38
CA SER A 731 29.55 30.94 -10.76
C SER A 731 29.87 31.46 -12.18
N TRP A 732 28.83 31.78 -12.95
CA TRP A 732 28.89 32.21 -14.36
C TRP A 732 29.02 31.11 -15.43
N GLN A 733 29.12 29.82 -15.08
CA GLN A 733 28.92 28.73 -16.05
C GLN A 733 27.49 28.17 -15.98
N PRO A 734 26.94 27.62 -17.07
CA PRO A 734 25.70 26.86 -17.02
C PRO A 734 25.90 25.58 -16.21
N MET A 735 24.89 25.20 -15.43
CA MET A 735 24.90 24.06 -14.51
C MET A 735 23.86 23.04 -14.98
N TYR A 736 24.17 21.74 -14.90
CA TYR A 736 23.36 20.69 -15.52
C TYR A 736 22.97 19.56 -14.57
N ILE A 737 21.70 19.18 -14.64
CA ILE A 737 21.23 17.85 -14.26
C ILE A 737 21.72 16.91 -15.37
N TYR A 738 22.54 15.92 -15.01
CA TYR A 738 22.94 14.86 -15.94
C TYR A 738 22.11 13.61 -15.71
N CYS A 739 21.80 12.91 -16.79
CA CYS A 739 21.27 11.56 -16.77
C CYS A 739 22.21 10.63 -17.54
N TRP A 740 22.68 9.57 -16.89
CA TRP A 740 23.56 8.57 -17.47
C TRP A 740 22.94 7.17 -17.41
N ARG A 741 23.21 6.35 -18.42
CA ARG A 741 22.86 4.92 -18.47
C ARG A 741 24.12 4.09 -18.62
N TYR A 742 24.21 2.99 -17.86
CA TYR A 742 25.21 1.95 -18.08
C TYR A 742 24.56 0.77 -18.81
N THR A 743 25.27 0.20 -19.78
CA THR A 743 25.01 -1.17 -20.25
C THR A 743 26.34 -1.88 -20.48
N THR A 744 26.37 -3.21 -20.39
CA THR A 744 27.56 -4.01 -20.73
C THR A 744 28.04 -3.81 -22.17
N SER A 745 27.16 -3.37 -23.07
CA SER A 745 27.43 -3.20 -24.50
C SER A 745 28.00 -1.82 -24.88
N THR A 746 27.59 -0.76 -24.18
CA THR A 746 27.97 0.63 -24.44
C THR A 746 28.92 1.22 -23.40
N GLY A 747 29.01 0.59 -22.23
CA GLY A 747 29.52 1.24 -21.02
C GLY A 747 28.61 2.39 -20.56
N LEU A 748 29.15 3.24 -19.69
CA LEU A 748 28.46 4.41 -19.16
C LEU A 748 28.36 5.52 -20.22
N THR A 749 27.14 5.89 -20.59
CA THR A 749 26.82 6.92 -21.59
C THR A 749 25.92 8.00 -21.00
N THR A 750 25.93 9.20 -21.58
CA THR A 750 25.02 10.29 -21.17
C THR A 750 23.77 10.22 -22.05
N VAL A 751 22.61 10.01 -21.43
CA VAL A 751 21.30 9.95 -22.09
C VAL A 751 20.85 11.37 -22.44
N TRP A 752 20.89 12.28 -21.47
CA TRP A 752 20.59 13.69 -21.64
C TRP A 752 21.23 14.58 -20.56
N GLN A 753 21.09 15.89 -20.74
CA GLN A 753 21.38 16.91 -19.72
C GLN A 753 20.28 17.99 -19.71
N HIS A 754 19.91 18.52 -18.55
CA HIS A 754 18.95 19.62 -18.37
C HIS A 754 19.59 20.76 -17.59
N GLN A 755 19.31 22.03 -17.91
CA GLN A 755 19.87 23.15 -17.15
C GLN A 755 19.12 23.37 -15.83
N HIS A 756 19.82 23.73 -14.76
CA HIS A 756 19.21 24.16 -13.48
C HIS A 756 19.93 25.37 -12.89
N ASP A 757 19.28 26.02 -11.91
CA ASP A 757 19.77 27.24 -11.25
C ASP A 757 20.10 27.01 -9.75
N ASP A 758 20.24 25.76 -9.30
CA ASP A 758 20.72 25.42 -7.94
C ASP A 758 22.21 25.78 -7.74
N LEU A 759 22.45 26.83 -6.96
CA LEU A 759 23.80 27.35 -6.62
C LEU A 759 24.50 26.59 -5.47
N SER A 760 23.80 25.68 -4.79
CA SER A 760 24.35 24.79 -3.78
C SER A 760 24.97 23.56 -4.43
N GLY A 761 24.32 23.01 -5.47
CA GLY A 761 24.66 21.73 -6.08
C GLY A 761 24.72 20.60 -5.06
N GLN A 762 23.76 20.59 -4.14
CA GLN A 762 23.69 19.68 -2.99
C GLN A 762 22.26 19.19 -2.69
N THR A 763 21.26 19.75 -3.38
CA THR A 763 19.87 19.29 -3.34
C THR A 763 19.72 17.91 -4.02
N GLY A 764 18.62 17.23 -3.75
CA GLY A 764 18.24 15.99 -4.42
C GLY A 764 17.09 16.18 -5.41
N ILE A 765 16.77 15.10 -6.09
CA ILE A 765 15.62 14.91 -6.97
C ILE A 765 14.93 13.64 -6.48
N THR A 766 13.62 13.54 -6.64
CA THR A 766 12.86 12.30 -6.39
C THR A 766 12.18 11.80 -7.65
N LEU A 767 11.96 10.48 -7.73
CA LEU A 767 11.36 9.81 -8.90
C LEU A 767 10.03 9.15 -8.54
N PHE A 768 9.01 9.32 -9.38
CA PHE A 768 7.71 8.64 -9.27
C PHE A 768 6.97 8.66 -10.62
N ASP A 769 6.19 7.62 -10.94
CA ASP A 769 5.26 7.61 -12.08
C ASP A 769 3.88 8.03 -11.55
N PHE A 770 3.46 9.26 -11.84
CA PHE A 770 2.25 9.84 -11.26
C PHE A 770 0.95 9.43 -11.97
N ASN A 771 1.03 8.93 -13.22
CA ASN A 771 -0.14 8.68 -14.06
C ASN A 771 -0.25 7.26 -14.62
N GLN A 772 0.71 6.39 -14.27
CA GLN A 772 0.81 4.97 -14.62
C GLN A 772 0.86 4.72 -16.13
N ASP A 773 1.76 5.43 -16.81
CA ASP A 773 2.06 5.20 -18.23
C ASP A 773 3.44 4.53 -18.47
N ASP A 774 4.02 3.94 -17.41
CA ASP A 774 5.36 3.33 -17.35
C ASP A 774 6.49 4.34 -17.72
N ILE A 775 6.23 5.65 -17.57
CA ILE A 775 7.22 6.71 -17.60
C ILE A 775 7.36 7.26 -16.18
N MET A 776 8.60 7.42 -15.72
CA MET A 776 8.86 8.03 -14.42
C MET A 776 9.13 9.54 -14.55
N GLU A 777 8.49 10.34 -13.69
CA GLU A 777 8.74 11.77 -13.56
C GLU A 777 9.76 12.10 -12.48
N LEU A 778 10.62 13.07 -12.79
CA LEU A 778 11.57 13.64 -11.85
C LEU A 778 10.94 14.86 -11.18
N VAL A 779 10.77 14.82 -9.86
CA VAL A 779 10.33 15.95 -9.05
C VAL A 779 11.55 16.66 -8.47
N TYR A 780 11.71 17.94 -8.85
CA TYR A 780 12.90 18.72 -8.50
C TYR A 780 12.52 20.13 -8.11
N ARG A 781 13.13 20.65 -7.03
CA ARG A 781 12.98 22.04 -6.61
C ARG A 781 14.35 22.71 -6.61
N ASP A 782 14.56 23.62 -7.55
CA ASP A 782 15.76 24.45 -7.61
C ASP A 782 15.65 25.71 -6.74
N SER A 783 16.46 26.72 -7.01
CA SER A 783 16.49 27.97 -6.24
C SER A 783 15.29 28.90 -6.49
N GLU A 784 14.56 28.72 -7.59
CA GLU A 784 13.43 29.58 -7.94
C GLU A 784 12.14 28.80 -8.22
N ASN A 785 12.21 27.51 -8.56
CA ASN A 785 11.07 26.76 -9.11
C ASN A 785 10.98 25.32 -8.58
N LEU A 786 9.74 24.89 -8.31
CA LEU A 786 9.36 23.48 -8.33
C LEU A 786 9.10 23.07 -9.78
N ARG A 787 9.65 21.93 -10.20
CA ARG A 787 9.54 21.35 -11.53
C ARG A 787 9.15 19.89 -11.42
N ILE A 788 8.29 19.45 -12.35
CA ILE A 788 8.11 18.03 -12.67
C ILE A 788 8.64 17.86 -14.09
N ILE A 789 9.63 16.98 -14.27
CA ILE A 789 10.41 16.87 -15.49
C ILE A 789 10.22 15.46 -16.07
N ASN A 790 9.77 15.40 -17.32
CA ASN A 790 9.77 14.17 -18.09
C ASN A 790 11.20 13.94 -18.63
N GLY A 791 11.86 12.91 -18.11
CA GLY A 791 13.18 12.46 -18.57
C GLY A 791 13.11 11.54 -19.80
N SER A 792 12.01 10.81 -19.97
CA SER A 792 11.84 9.82 -21.04
C SER A 792 11.55 10.42 -22.42
N GLY A 793 11.21 11.70 -22.51
CA GLY A 793 10.69 12.43 -23.68
C GLY A 793 9.72 11.68 -24.59
N LYS A 794 9.06 10.63 -24.11
CA LYS A 794 7.81 10.15 -24.66
C LYS A 794 6.71 11.11 -24.18
N SER A 795 5.75 11.43 -25.04
CA SER A 795 4.71 12.39 -24.68
C SER A 795 3.50 11.69 -24.06
N HIS A 796 3.15 12.07 -22.82
CA HIS A 796 1.94 11.65 -22.08
C HIS A 796 0.59 11.89 -22.80
N ILE A 797 0.58 12.57 -23.96
CA ILE A 797 -0.65 12.97 -24.66
C ILE A 797 -0.59 12.68 -26.17
N THR A 798 0.60 12.71 -26.80
CA THR A 798 0.68 12.80 -28.29
C THR A 798 1.66 11.85 -28.99
N GLY A 799 2.46 11.06 -28.26
CA GLY A 799 3.44 10.14 -28.87
C GLY A 799 4.48 10.79 -29.78
N ASN A 800 4.87 12.06 -29.50
CA ASN A 800 5.86 12.80 -30.29
C ASN A 800 7.24 12.82 -29.60
N ASP A 801 8.04 11.78 -29.83
CA ASP A 801 9.23 11.43 -29.05
C ASP A 801 10.51 12.24 -29.39
N THR A 802 10.41 13.56 -29.58
CA THR A 802 11.48 14.36 -30.19
C THR A 802 12.16 15.41 -29.30
N ILE A 803 11.74 15.56 -28.04
CA ILE A 803 12.37 16.50 -27.07
C ILE A 803 12.61 15.79 -25.74
N ARG A 804 13.89 15.67 -25.34
CA ARG A 804 14.34 15.12 -24.04
C ARG A 804 15.36 16.06 -23.40
N PRO A 805 15.29 16.33 -22.09
CA PRO A 805 14.13 16.25 -21.21
C PRO A 805 13.34 17.58 -21.24
N TYR A 806 12.11 17.59 -20.75
CA TYR A 806 11.31 18.82 -20.67
C TYR A 806 10.47 18.89 -19.38
N ASN A 807 10.18 20.11 -18.93
CA ASN A 807 9.33 20.32 -17.76
C ASN A 807 7.86 20.14 -18.18
N ILE A 808 7.17 19.20 -17.53
CA ILE A 808 5.72 19.04 -17.63
C ILE A 808 5.05 20.14 -16.78
N PHE A 809 5.63 20.40 -15.61
CA PHE A 809 5.19 21.43 -14.68
C PHE A 809 6.36 22.33 -14.27
N THR A 810 6.07 23.61 -14.05
CA THR A 810 6.99 24.56 -13.42
C THR A 810 6.19 25.62 -12.69
N ARG A 811 6.44 25.78 -11.38
CA ARG A 811 5.83 26.83 -10.56
C ARG A 811 6.88 27.48 -9.66
N MET A 812 6.78 28.79 -9.47
CA MET A 812 7.73 29.53 -8.67
C MET A 812 7.62 29.10 -7.20
N MET A 813 8.74 28.62 -6.66
CA MET A 813 8.90 28.09 -5.32
C MET A 813 10.29 28.51 -4.85
N ALA A 814 10.47 29.81 -4.63
CA ALA A 814 11.80 30.36 -4.41
C ALA A 814 12.33 29.93 -3.04
N ALA A 815 13.47 29.26 -3.05
CA ALA A 815 14.20 28.89 -1.85
C ALA A 815 15.68 29.25 -2.08
N GLY A 816 16.44 29.49 -1.02
CA GLY A 816 17.86 29.19 -1.19
C GLY A 816 18.00 27.68 -1.37
N THR A 817 19.11 27.21 -1.92
CA THR A 817 19.35 25.78 -2.03
C THR A 817 20.36 25.29 -0.99
N GLY A 818 20.12 24.08 -0.48
CA GLY A 818 20.91 23.41 0.54
C GLY A 818 21.00 21.90 0.28
N CYS A 819 20.47 21.07 1.19
CA CYS A 819 20.51 19.61 1.10
C CYS A 819 19.14 18.96 0.81
N GLU A 820 18.07 19.74 0.80
CA GLU A 820 16.68 19.33 0.57
C GLU A 820 16.42 18.51 -0.71
N TYR A 821 15.23 17.92 -0.77
CA TYR A 821 14.53 17.55 -2.00
C TYR A 821 13.02 17.47 -1.71
N PRO A 822 12.14 17.55 -2.73
CA PRO A 822 10.71 17.23 -2.59
C PRO A 822 10.53 15.75 -2.27
N ILE A 823 9.64 15.38 -1.34
CA ILE A 823 9.27 13.96 -1.13
C ILE A 823 7.97 13.64 -1.87
N VAL A 824 7.78 12.37 -2.19
CA VAL A 824 6.53 11.82 -2.75
C VAL A 824 6.04 10.71 -1.82
N ALA A 825 4.81 10.82 -1.32
CA ALA A 825 4.17 9.86 -0.41
C ALA A 825 2.65 10.12 -0.38
N ASP A 826 1.86 9.13 0.02
CA ASP A 826 0.46 9.30 0.42
C ASP A 826 0.45 9.93 1.82
N VAL A 827 0.28 11.24 1.93
CA VAL A 827 0.38 11.92 3.24
C VAL A 827 -0.97 12.27 3.83
N ASN A 828 -2.03 12.35 3.03
CA ASN A 828 -3.36 12.62 3.53
C ASN A 828 -4.16 11.34 3.87
N GLY A 829 -3.68 10.16 3.46
CA GLY A 829 -4.32 8.86 3.69
C GLY A 829 -5.41 8.53 2.68
N ASP A 830 -5.49 9.23 1.54
CA ASP A 830 -6.51 8.99 0.50
C ASP A 830 -6.13 7.87 -0.50
N GLY A 831 -4.90 7.33 -0.39
CA GLY A 831 -4.39 6.29 -1.27
C GLY A 831 -3.80 6.81 -2.58
N SER A 832 -3.67 8.13 -2.77
CA SER A 832 -2.97 8.78 -3.88
C SER A 832 -1.58 9.26 -3.45
N ALA A 833 -0.74 9.70 -4.40
CA ALA A 833 0.51 10.37 -4.06
C ALA A 833 0.33 11.89 -3.93
N GLU A 834 1.03 12.50 -2.96
CA GLU A 834 1.30 13.94 -2.92
C GLU A 834 2.79 14.23 -3.10
N ILE A 835 3.09 15.43 -3.60
CA ILE A 835 4.42 16.05 -3.51
C ILE A 835 4.42 16.99 -2.31
N VAL A 836 5.30 16.72 -1.33
CA VAL A 836 5.52 17.62 -0.19
C VAL A 836 6.87 18.33 -0.32
N VAL A 837 6.86 19.67 -0.28
CA VAL A 837 8.04 20.50 -0.54
C VAL A 837 8.00 21.84 0.21
N SER A 838 9.16 22.31 0.66
CA SER A 838 9.30 23.63 1.31
C SER A 838 9.83 24.72 0.37
N GLY A 839 9.40 25.98 0.55
CA GLY A 839 9.88 27.13 -0.23
C GLY A 839 8.98 28.37 -0.15
N MET A 840 9.33 29.45 -0.85
CA MET A 840 8.44 30.61 -0.99
C MET A 840 7.56 30.43 -2.23
N LEU A 841 6.37 29.88 -2.04
CA LEU A 841 5.38 29.72 -3.11
C LEU A 841 4.98 31.07 -3.73
N ASP A 842 5.05 31.13 -5.07
CA ASP A 842 4.67 32.25 -5.93
C ASP A 842 5.28 33.61 -5.54
N GLN A 843 6.42 33.59 -4.84
CA GLN A 843 7.15 34.78 -4.38
C GLN A 843 8.64 34.72 -4.76
N TYR A 844 9.26 35.88 -4.93
CA TYR A 844 10.70 36.00 -5.20
C TYR A 844 11.48 36.16 -3.87
N ALA A 845 12.47 35.31 -3.63
CA ALA A 845 13.20 35.29 -2.37
C ALA A 845 14.28 36.39 -2.27
N TYR A 846 14.06 37.38 -1.40
CA TYR A 846 15.12 38.30 -0.94
C TYR A 846 15.95 37.73 0.23
N LEU A 847 15.47 36.67 0.89
CA LEU A 847 16.11 35.99 2.02
C LEU A 847 16.25 34.50 1.70
N PRO A 848 17.44 34.00 1.32
CA PRO A 848 17.61 32.63 0.87
C PRO A 848 17.47 31.63 2.03
N GLY A 849 16.49 30.73 1.93
CA GLY A 849 16.36 29.50 2.74
C GLY A 849 15.18 29.42 3.71
N VAL A 850 14.25 30.38 3.66
CA VAL A 850 13.01 30.36 4.47
C VAL A 850 11.81 30.30 3.53
N GLY A 851 10.75 29.59 3.93
CA GLY A 851 9.54 29.38 3.14
C GLY A 851 8.44 28.70 3.95
N GLY A 852 7.28 28.47 3.33
CA GLY A 852 6.26 27.57 3.87
C GLY A 852 6.59 26.11 3.55
N LEU A 853 5.79 25.19 4.10
CA LEU A 853 5.67 23.81 3.64
C LEU A 853 4.41 23.72 2.78
N HIS A 854 4.50 23.05 1.64
CA HIS A 854 3.47 23.01 0.60
C HIS A 854 3.23 21.58 0.16
N MET A 855 1.95 21.23 -0.04
CA MET A 855 1.50 19.92 -0.50
C MET A 855 0.78 20.09 -1.84
N PHE A 856 1.19 19.30 -2.82
CA PHE A 856 0.59 19.27 -4.16
C PHE A 856 0.07 17.87 -4.48
N GLY A 857 -1.07 17.80 -5.16
CA GLY A 857 -1.75 16.57 -5.57
C GLY A 857 -2.63 16.82 -6.78
N ASN A 858 -3.50 15.86 -7.12
CA ASN A 858 -4.30 15.88 -8.34
C ASN A 858 -5.81 15.75 -8.04
N PRO A 859 -6.68 16.63 -8.57
CA PRO A 859 -8.14 16.50 -8.45
C PRO A 859 -8.76 15.26 -9.14
N GLY A 860 -7.99 14.53 -9.95
CA GLY A 860 -8.38 13.24 -10.53
C GLY A 860 -7.63 12.04 -9.95
N ASN A 861 -6.98 12.26 -8.80
CA ASN A 861 -6.03 11.37 -8.10
C ASN A 861 -4.75 11.07 -8.91
N TRP A 862 -3.63 10.90 -8.20
CA TRP A 862 -2.38 10.40 -8.77
C TRP A 862 -2.18 8.93 -8.38
N ALA A 863 -1.22 8.28 -9.03
CA ALA A 863 -0.83 6.92 -8.71
C ALA A 863 -0.63 6.75 -7.19
N PRO A 864 -1.10 5.63 -6.58
CA PRO A 864 -0.90 5.37 -5.16
C PRO A 864 0.57 5.38 -4.78
N ALA A 865 0.89 6.05 -3.69
CA ALA A 865 2.21 5.99 -3.06
C ALA A 865 2.10 5.36 -1.67
N ARG A 866 3.24 4.92 -1.14
CA ARG A 866 3.34 4.50 0.26
C ARG A 866 3.29 5.74 1.18
N PRO A 867 2.75 5.64 2.41
CA PRO A 867 2.63 6.76 3.35
C PRO A 867 3.95 7.16 4.05
N VAL A 868 5.07 6.60 3.61
CA VAL A 868 6.36 6.65 4.31
C VAL A 868 7.46 7.28 3.45
N TRP A 869 8.20 8.20 4.07
CA TRP A 869 9.51 8.67 3.64
C TRP A 869 10.33 8.97 4.90
N ASN A 870 10.95 7.95 5.50
CA ASN A 870 11.42 8.05 6.88
C ASN A 870 12.82 8.67 7.06
N GLN A 871 13.66 8.72 6.01
CA GLN A 871 15.07 9.09 6.12
C GLN A 871 15.64 9.76 4.86
N TYR A 872 16.81 10.38 4.98
CA TYR A 872 17.44 11.11 3.87
C TYR A 872 17.97 10.20 2.74
N MET A 873 18.41 9.00 3.08
CA MET A 873 18.83 7.98 2.11
C MET A 873 17.68 6.99 1.94
N TYR A 874 16.55 7.49 1.44
CA TYR A 874 15.34 6.67 1.30
C TYR A 874 15.50 5.63 0.19
N HIS A 875 15.08 4.42 0.53
CA HIS A 875 14.90 3.30 -0.37
C HIS A 875 13.66 2.56 0.11
N VAL A 876 12.73 2.25 -0.81
CA VAL A 876 11.41 1.70 -0.45
C VAL A 876 11.51 0.45 0.43
N THR A 877 12.43 -0.47 0.14
CA THR A 877 12.63 -1.71 0.90
C THR A 877 13.25 -1.53 2.30
N ASN A 878 13.65 -0.33 2.74
CA ASN A 878 14.37 -0.17 4.02
C ASN A 878 13.47 0.24 5.20
N VAL A 879 12.16 0.44 4.97
CA VAL A 879 11.16 0.81 5.97
C VAL A 879 9.77 0.34 5.53
N ASN A 880 8.94 -0.07 6.49
CA ASN A 880 7.55 -0.44 6.27
C ASN A 880 6.62 0.79 6.29
N GLU A 881 5.40 0.61 5.81
CA GLU A 881 4.37 1.65 5.75
C GLU A 881 4.09 2.26 7.13
N ASP A 882 4.15 1.44 8.18
CA ASP A 882 3.92 1.82 9.58
C ASP A 882 5.19 2.29 10.32
N LEU A 883 6.23 2.74 9.60
CA LEU A 883 7.55 3.12 10.13
C LEU A 883 8.33 2.00 10.85
N THR A 884 7.85 0.75 10.92
CA THR A 884 8.70 -0.35 11.40
C THR A 884 9.84 -0.63 10.42
N ILE A 885 10.92 -1.21 10.93
CA ILE A 885 12.09 -1.56 10.14
C ILE A 885 12.04 -3.04 9.81
N PRO A 886 12.21 -3.43 8.53
CA PRO A 886 12.23 -4.82 8.09
C PRO A 886 13.25 -5.67 8.85
N THR A 887 12.79 -6.85 9.28
CA THR A 887 13.67 -7.96 9.73
C THR A 887 14.40 -8.56 8.53
N TYR A 888 13.72 -8.64 7.38
CA TYR A 888 14.25 -9.13 6.10
C TYR A 888 13.83 -8.20 4.96
N CYS A 889 14.77 -7.41 4.45
CA CYS A 889 14.54 -6.56 3.29
C CYS A 889 14.41 -7.37 1.99
N PHE A 890 13.39 -7.08 1.16
CA PHE A 890 13.37 -7.44 -0.26
C PHE A 890 14.70 -7.04 -0.93
N ASP A 891 15.26 -7.95 -1.73
CA ASP A 891 16.43 -7.67 -2.55
C ASP A 891 16.08 -6.58 -3.58
N LYS A 892 16.95 -5.58 -3.67
CA LYS A 892 16.83 -4.41 -4.54
C LYS A 892 16.97 -4.81 -6.02
N ALA A 893 17.66 -5.91 -6.30
CA ALA A 893 17.77 -6.48 -7.65
C ALA A 893 16.55 -7.32 -8.07
N THR A 894 15.57 -7.58 -7.20
CA THR A 894 14.47 -8.53 -7.44
C THR A 894 13.77 -8.26 -8.78
N VAL A 895 13.70 -9.32 -9.60
CA VAL A 895 12.98 -9.32 -10.88
C VAL A 895 11.62 -9.96 -10.71
N PHE A 896 10.58 -9.18 -10.99
CA PHE A 896 9.21 -9.64 -11.03
C PHE A 896 8.82 -9.98 -12.48
N THR A 897 7.90 -10.93 -12.64
CA THR A 897 7.32 -11.27 -13.95
C THR A 897 5.84 -10.99 -13.93
N GLY A 898 5.42 -9.99 -14.71
CA GLY A 898 4.03 -9.62 -14.88
C GLY A 898 3.20 -10.74 -15.50
N SER A 899 1.88 -10.65 -15.39
CA SER A 899 0.96 -11.68 -15.90
C SER A 899 0.99 -11.85 -17.43
N ASP A 900 1.51 -10.85 -18.14
CA ASP A 900 1.76 -10.83 -19.58
C ASP A 900 3.17 -11.31 -19.98
N GLY A 901 4.04 -11.59 -19.00
CA GLY A 901 5.43 -11.97 -19.18
C GLY A 901 6.43 -10.81 -19.25
N THR A 902 6.01 -9.57 -18.98
CA THR A 902 6.94 -8.44 -18.80
C THR A 902 7.83 -8.65 -17.59
N LEU A 903 9.09 -8.19 -17.67
CA LEU A 903 10.01 -8.22 -16.53
C LEU A 903 10.04 -6.84 -15.89
N ARG A 904 9.67 -6.76 -14.60
CA ARG A 904 9.59 -5.51 -13.83
C ARG A 904 10.63 -5.53 -12.71
N ARG A 905 11.25 -4.38 -12.42
CA ARG A 905 12.32 -4.22 -11.42
C ARG A 905 12.04 -3.01 -10.51
N PRO A 906 10.89 -2.97 -9.81
CA PRO A 906 10.42 -1.78 -9.12
C PRO A 906 11.30 -1.34 -7.93
N TYR A 907 12.15 -2.23 -7.41
CA TYR A 907 13.07 -1.94 -6.29
C TYR A 907 14.50 -1.65 -6.73
N ASN A 908 14.78 -1.65 -8.04
CA ASN A 908 16.12 -1.35 -8.58
C ASN A 908 16.34 0.17 -8.68
N ASN A 909 16.29 0.86 -7.53
CA ASN A 909 16.17 2.30 -7.46
C ASN A 909 16.88 2.94 -6.24
N PHE A 910 16.90 4.27 -6.18
CA PHE A 910 17.39 5.04 -5.04
C PHE A 910 16.83 6.48 -5.10
N LEU A 911 16.22 6.98 -4.00
CA LEU A 911 15.42 8.22 -3.99
C LEU A 911 14.19 8.21 -4.94
N GLN A 912 13.68 7.02 -5.23
CA GLN A 912 12.41 6.80 -5.93
C GLN A 912 11.34 6.38 -4.91
N GLN A 913 10.12 6.90 -5.04
CA GLN A 913 8.95 6.32 -4.37
C GLN A 913 8.37 5.21 -5.24
N ALA A 914 7.73 4.24 -4.62
CA ALA A 914 6.92 3.24 -5.32
C ALA A 914 5.47 3.30 -4.81
N GLY A 915 4.54 2.90 -5.66
CA GLY A 915 3.22 2.50 -5.20
C GLY A 915 3.25 1.12 -4.56
N TYR A 916 2.07 0.62 -4.20
CA TYR A 916 1.92 -0.75 -3.72
C TYR A 916 2.07 -1.74 -4.88
N ILE A 917 2.74 -2.86 -4.64
CA ILE A 917 3.19 -3.77 -5.70
C ILE A 917 2.81 -5.21 -5.37
N THR A 918 2.13 -5.86 -6.32
CA THR A 918 1.71 -7.26 -6.21
C THR A 918 2.94 -8.21 -6.17
N PRO A 919 2.78 -9.47 -5.76
CA PRO A 919 3.83 -10.50 -5.90
C PRO A 919 4.34 -10.71 -7.33
N THR A 920 3.61 -10.22 -8.34
CA THR A 920 3.99 -10.25 -9.76
C THR A 920 4.64 -8.95 -10.26
N GLY A 921 4.89 -7.97 -9.38
CA GLY A 921 5.54 -6.71 -9.75
C GLY A 921 4.63 -5.65 -10.38
N GLU A 922 3.33 -5.93 -10.49
CA GLU A 922 2.33 -4.99 -11.00
C GLU A 922 1.97 -3.96 -9.91
N PRO A 923 1.95 -2.65 -10.23
CA PRO A 923 1.37 -1.64 -9.34
C PRO A 923 -0.11 -1.91 -9.05
N TYR A 924 -0.55 -1.64 -7.84
CA TYR A 924 -1.96 -1.72 -7.44
C TYR A 924 -2.35 -0.58 -6.48
N ASN A 925 -3.65 -0.30 -6.37
CA ASN A 925 -4.19 0.55 -5.31
C ASN A 925 -4.68 -0.35 -4.19
N PRO A 926 -4.17 -0.23 -2.95
CA PRO A 926 -4.57 -1.09 -1.83
C PRO A 926 -5.98 -0.81 -1.30
N GLY A 927 -6.65 0.22 -1.83
CA GLY A 927 -7.96 0.65 -1.38
C GLY A 927 -7.85 1.55 -0.14
N GLY A 928 -7.74 2.86 -0.37
CA GLY A 928 -8.30 3.82 0.58
C GLY A 928 -9.83 3.68 0.64
N MET A 929 -10.46 4.17 1.70
CA MET A 929 -11.93 4.20 1.79
C MET A 929 -12.51 4.99 0.62
N VAL A 930 -13.38 4.35 -0.16
CA VAL A 930 -14.06 5.04 -1.27
C VAL A 930 -15.25 5.82 -0.72
N GLU A 931 -15.17 7.14 -0.71
CA GLU A 931 -16.30 8.01 -0.38
C GLU A 931 -17.25 8.16 -1.58
N MET A 932 -18.57 8.05 -1.33
CA MET A 932 -19.62 8.30 -2.33
C MET A 932 -20.79 9.08 -1.74
N GLU A 933 -21.49 9.81 -2.61
CA GLU A 933 -22.59 10.73 -2.26
C GLU A 933 -23.94 10.24 -2.82
N HIS A 934 -25.00 10.22 -2.00
CA HIS A 934 -26.35 9.80 -2.39
C HIS A 934 -27.47 10.65 -1.78
N TYR A 935 -28.56 10.86 -2.51
CA TYR A 935 -29.69 11.73 -2.13
C TYR A 935 -31.03 10.97 -2.23
N GLY A 936 -31.90 11.11 -1.23
CA GLY A 936 -33.14 10.32 -1.09
C GLY A 936 -34.35 11.08 -0.53
N GLU A 937 -35.56 10.76 -1.03
CA GLU A 937 -36.80 11.43 -0.64
C GLU A 937 -37.96 10.44 -0.36
N GLY A 938 -38.87 10.78 0.55
CA GLY A 938 -40.05 9.97 0.90
C GLY A 938 -41.19 10.77 1.58
N CYS A 939 -42.25 10.09 2.02
CA CYS A 939 -43.41 10.76 2.66
C CYS A 939 -43.37 10.68 4.20
N GLN A 940 -43.50 9.48 4.77
CA GLN A 940 -43.27 9.25 6.20
C GLN A 940 -41.97 8.46 6.46
N THR A 941 -41.45 7.82 5.42
CA THR A 941 -40.23 7.00 5.43
C THR A 941 -39.57 6.98 4.06
N TYR A 942 -38.24 6.85 4.03
CA TYR A 942 -37.43 6.53 2.86
C TYR A 942 -36.65 5.25 3.15
N THR A 943 -36.58 4.32 2.18
CA THR A 943 -35.86 3.04 2.38
C THR A 943 -34.75 2.90 1.34
N TYR A 944 -33.52 2.75 1.81
CA TYR A 944 -32.33 2.57 0.99
C TYR A 944 -31.43 1.50 1.63
N HIS A 945 -30.90 0.58 0.82
CA HIS A 945 -30.11 -0.58 1.27
C HIS A 945 -30.76 -1.40 2.43
N GLY A 946 -32.09 -1.41 2.50
CA GLY A 946 -32.86 -2.11 3.54
C GLY A 946 -33.02 -1.33 4.85
N VAL A 947 -32.26 -0.25 5.06
CA VAL A 947 -32.45 0.71 6.15
C VAL A 947 -33.63 1.61 5.81
N THR A 948 -34.53 1.84 6.78
CA THR A 948 -35.70 2.72 6.62
C THR A 948 -35.55 3.94 7.50
N TYR A 949 -35.24 5.06 6.87
CA TYR A 949 -35.13 6.39 7.46
C TYR A 949 -36.54 6.95 7.69
N THR A 950 -36.82 7.47 8.89
CA THR A 950 -38.13 8.00 9.29
C THR A 950 -38.09 9.50 9.64
N GLU A 951 -36.91 10.11 9.54
CA GLU A 951 -36.67 11.55 9.72
C GLU A 951 -35.81 12.07 8.55
N SER A 952 -35.73 13.39 8.38
CA SER A 952 -34.85 14.02 7.39
C SER A 952 -33.49 14.35 8.01
N GLY A 953 -32.41 14.22 7.25
CA GLY A 953 -31.06 14.48 7.73
C GLY A 953 -29.99 13.86 6.84
N ASP A 954 -28.73 14.02 7.26
CA ASP A 954 -27.56 13.44 6.61
C ASP A 954 -27.11 12.21 7.41
N TYR A 955 -26.78 11.12 6.72
CA TYR A 955 -26.52 9.82 7.32
C TYR A 955 -25.34 9.13 6.62
N GLU A 956 -24.36 8.67 7.38
CA GLU A 956 -23.27 7.83 6.87
C GLU A 956 -23.70 6.36 6.86
N TYR A 957 -23.28 5.63 5.82
CA TYR A 957 -23.47 4.18 5.73
C TYR A 957 -22.19 3.52 5.19
N LEU A 958 -21.50 2.79 6.07
CA LEU A 958 -20.34 1.98 5.69
C LEU A 958 -20.81 0.69 5.01
N ILE A 959 -20.39 0.46 3.77
CA ILE A 959 -20.49 -0.83 3.11
C ILE A 959 -19.21 -1.60 3.43
N GLU A 960 -19.28 -2.41 4.48
CA GLU A 960 -18.19 -3.32 4.86
C GLU A 960 -17.99 -4.39 3.78
N ASN A 961 -16.80 -4.44 3.21
CA ASN A 961 -16.40 -5.47 2.25
C ASN A 961 -15.64 -6.58 3.01
N PRO A 962 -16.00 -7.87 2.84
CA PRO A 962 -15.27 -8.98 3.48
C PRO A 962 -13.77 -9.08 3.15
N LEU A 963 -13.26 -8.24 2.25
CA LEU A 963 -11.84 -8.10 1.86
C LEU A 963 -11.23 -6.73 2.25
N GLY A 964 -11.84 -5.99 3.18
CA GLY A 964 -11.28 -4.76 3.76
C GLY A 964 -11.44 -3.47 2.94
N CYS A 965 -11.92 -3.56 1.71
CA CYS A 965 -12.15 -2.42 0.82
C CYS A 965 -13.53 -1.77 1.08
N ASP A 966 -13.63 -1.05 2.20
CA ASP A 966 -14.88 -0.46 2.65
C ASP A 966 -15.25 0.81 1.86
N THR A 967 -16.54 1.02 1.67
CA THR A 967 -17.09 2.23 1.00
C THR A 967 -17.89 3.04 2.01
N LEU A 968 -17.52 4.29 2.24
CA LEU A 968 -18.29 5.22 3.06
C LEU A 968 -19.30 5.97 2.17
N LEU A 969 -20.59 5.73 2.39
CA LEU A 969 -21.65 6.39 1.65
C LEU A 969 -22.30 7.49 2.49
N ASN A 970 -22.17 8.74 2.04
CA ASN A 970 -22.88 9.90 2.57
C ASN A 970 -24.29 9.96 1.97
N ILE A 971 -25.32 9.90 2.81
CA ILE A 971 -26.73 9.79 2.39
C ILE A 971 -27.55 10.96 2.94
N HIS A 972 -28.03 11.83 2.06
CA HIS A 972 -28.92 12.95 2.39
C HIS A 972 -30.40 12.55 2.20
N VAL A 973 -31.24 12.63 3.25
CA VAL A 973 -32.65 12.15 3.23
C VAL A 973 -33.67 13.24 3.58
N HIS A 974 -34.83 13.26 2.89
CA HIS A 974 -35.91 14.23 3.10
C HIS A 974 -37.34 13.61 3.12
N LEU A 975 -38.22 13.99 4.08
CA LEU A 975 -39.56 13.37 4.31
C LEU A 975 -40.70 14.37 4.63
N GLY A 976 -41.94 14.14 4.12
CA GLY A 976 -43.14 14.92 4.49
C GLY A 976 -44.56 14.38 4.11
N ASP A 977 -45.59 14.82 4.85
CA ASP A 977 -46.99 14.32 4.84
C ASP A 977 -47.96 15.14 3.94
N THR A 978 -49.11 14.55 3.53
CA THR A 978 -50.18 15.09 2.62
C THR A 978 -49.84 16.40 1.91
N ILE A 979 -49.17 16.28 0.76
CA ILE A 979 -48.40 17.38 0.21
C ILE A 979 -49.29 18.35 -0.58
N HIS A 980 -49.50 19.54 -0.03
CA HIS A 980 -49.81 20.73 -0.82
C HIS A 980 -48.56 21.14 -1.59
N ASN A 981 -48.39 20.56 -2.77
CA ASN A 981 -47.24 20.85 -3.62
C ASN A 981 -47.46 22.18 -4.33
N TYR A 982 -47.05 23.27 -3.68
CA TYR A 982 -47.00 24.58 -4.32
C TYR A 982 -45.85 24.60 -5.34
N LEU A 983 -46.18 24.33 -6.60
CA LEU A 983 -45.26 24.50 -7.70
C LEU A 983 -45.17 25.99 -8.02
N TYR A 984 -44.28 26.71 -7.33
CA TYR A 984 -43.84 28.03 -7.74
C TYR A 984 -43.02 27.90 -9.03
N LYS A 985 -43.69 27.92 -10.18
CA LYS A 985 -43.01 27.87 -11.46
C LYS A 985 -42.86 29.28 -12.00
N ALA A 986 -41.65 29.78 -11.95
CA ALA A 986 -41.22 30.72 -12.96
C ALA A 986 -40.86 29.96 -14.24
N ALA A 987 -41.43 30.38 -15.36
CA ALA A 987 -41.17 29.83 -16.68
C ALA A 987 -41.18 30.96 -17.70
N CYS A 988 -40.57 30.73 -18.85
CA CYS A 988 -40.38 31.77 -19.84
C CYS A 988 -41.33 31.53 -21.03
N ASP A 989 -42.11 32.55 -21.42
CA ASP A 989 -43.11 32.61 -22.50
C ASP A 989 -44.34 31.68 -22.36
N SER A 990 -44.17 30.42 -21.96
CA SER A 990 -45.28 29.52 -21.61
C SER A 990 -44.82 28.37 -20.71
N TYR A 991 -45.75 27.74 -20.00
CA TYR A 991 -45.47 26.55 -19.21
C TYR A 991 -46.49 25.45 -19.47
N THR A 992 -46.02 24.27 -19.87
CA THR A 992 -46.88 23.09 -20.02
C THR A 992 -46.76 22.23 -18.77
N TRP A 993 -47.88 22.09 -18.06
CA TRP A 993 -47.98 21.34 -16.82
C TRP A 993 -49.10 20.30 -16.96
N ASN A 994 -48.76 19.03 -16.75
CA ASN A 994 -49.66 17.88 -16.88
C ASN A 994 -50.52 17.87 -18.16
N GLY A 995 -49.87 18.17 -19.30
CA GLY A 995 -50.51 18.18 -20.63
C GLY A 995 -51.37 19.41 -20.93
N THR A 996 -51.45 20.38 -20.01
CA THR A 996 -52.13 21.67 -20.22
C THR A 996 -51.09 22.78 -20.36
N THR A 997 -51.16 23.59 -21.41
CA THR A 997 -50.23 24.71 -21.63
C THR A 997 -50.85 26.02 -21.14
N TYR A 998 -50.13 26.70 -20.26
CA TYR A 998 -50.49 27.98 -19.65
C TYR A 998 -49.61 29.09 -20.23
N THR A 999 -50.24 30.21 -20.59
CA THR A 999 -49.60 31.39 -21.22
C THR A 999 -49.85 32.69 -20.45
N GLU A 1000 -50.44 32.61 -19.27
CA GLU A 1000 -50.67 33.74 -18.35
C GLU A 1000 -50.25 33.32 -16.92
N SER A 1001 -49.75 34.28 -16.14
CA SER A 1001 -49.38 34.04 -14.74
C SER A 1001 -50.62 33.89 -13.84
N GLY A 1002 -50.58 32.98 -12.88
CA GLY A 1002 -51.68 32.73 -11.94
C GLY A 1002 -51.54 31.43 -11.15
N LEU A 1003 -52.47 31.23 -10.21
CA LEU A 1003 -52.59 30.03 -9.38
C LEU A 1003 -53.52 29.00 -10.05
N TYR A 1004 -53.05 27.78 -10.27
CA TYR A 1004 -53.77 26.69 -10.93
C TYR A 1004 -53.66 25.38 -10.12
N GLU A 1005 -54.78 24.74 -9.78
CA GLU A 1005 -54.80 23.55 -8.92
C GLU A 1005 -55.15 22.27 -9.69
N GLN A 1006 -54.45 21.17 -9.39
CA GLN A 1006 -54.82 19.82 -9.80
C GLN A 1006 -54.56 18.81 -8.67
N THR A 1007 -55.45 17.83 -8.53
CA THR A 1007 -55.35 16.77 -7.52
C THR A 1007 -54.85 15.48 -8.16
N PHE A 1008 -53.83 14.86 -7.56
CA PHE A 1008 -53.28 13.58 -7.98
C PHE A 1008 -53.32 12.56 -6.84
N THR A 1009 -53.92 11.40 -7.13
CA THR A 1009 -54.02 10.27 -6.20
C THR A 1009 -52.98 9.23 -6.59
N SER A 1010 -52.03 8.95 -5.70
CA SER A 1010 -50.99 7.92 -5.91
C SER A 1010 -51.52 6.51 -5.63
N ALA A 1011 -50.84 5.49 -6.15
CA ALA A 1011 -51.21 4.08 -5.93
C ALA A 1011 -51.03 3.62 -4.46
N GLN A 1012 -50.26 4.37 -3.66
CA GLN A 1012 -50.02 4.13 -2.23
C GLN A 1012 -50.93 4.96 -1.30
N GLY A 1013 -51.82 5.80 -1.85
CA GLY A 1013 -52.86 6.48 -1.06
C GLY A 1013 -52.45 7.78 -0.37
N CYS A 1014 -51.27 8.34 -0.64
CA CYS A 1014 -50.99 9.74 -0.36
C CYS A 1014 -51.70 10.60 -1.41
N ASP A 1015 -52.69 11.39 -0.98
CA ASP A 1015 -53.31 12.42 -1.82
C ASP A 1015 -52.37 13.63 -1.93
N SER A 1016 -52.25 14.19 -3.13
CA SER A 1016 -51.52 15.43 -3.36
C SER A 1016 -52.41 16.45 -4.07
N ILE A 1017 -52.45 17.67 -3.53
CA ILE A 1017 -53.05 18.82 -4.20
C ILE A 1017 -51.88 19.67 -4.67
N VAL A 1018 -51.61 19.62 -5.98
CA VAL A 1018 -50.54 20.38 -6.58
C VAL A 1018 -51.12 21.73 -7.03
N ILE A 1019 -50.56 22.81 -6.50
CA ILE A 1019 -50.98 24.19 -6.72
C ILE A 1019 -49.85 24.89 -7.47
N LEU A 1020 -49.99 25.00 -8.79
CA LEU A 1020 -49.06 25.72 -9.65
C LEU A 1020 -49.27 27.22 -9.46
N ASP A 1021 -48.37 27.90 -8.76
CA ASP A 1021 -48.23 29.35 -8.78
C ASP A 1021 -47.29 29.72 -9.94
N LEU A 1022 -47.88 29.98 -11.10
CA LEU A 1022 -47.17 30.24 -12.33
C LEU A 1022 -46.87 31.74 -12.45
N THR A 1023 -45.59 32.10 -12.54
CA THR A 1023 -45.15 33.45 -12.94
C THR A 1023 -44.41 33.35 -14.27
N LEU A 1024 -45.06 33.73 -15.37
CA LEU A 1024 -44.42 33.78 -16.67
C LEU A 1024 -43.59 35.07 -16.84
N GLY A 1025 -42.31 34.90 -17.13
CA GLY A 1025 -41.42 35.95 -17.64
C GLY A 1025 -41.17 35.80 -19.14
N ALA A 1026 -40.45 36.74 -19.75
CA ALA A 1026 -39.91 36.56 -21.10
C ALA A 1026 -38.61 35.73 -21.05
N SER A 1027 -38.33 34.90 -22.05
CA SER A 1027 -37.03 34.23 -22.16
C SER A 1027 -35.95 35.21 -22.60
N SER A 1028 -35.05 35.59 -21.69
CA SER A 1028 -34.00 36.56 -21.98
C SER A 1028 -32.62 35.92 -22.07
N TYR A 1029 -32.10 35.92 -23.30
CA TYR A 1029 -30.73 35.51 -23.62
C TYR A 1029 -29.73 36.46 -22.94
N VAL A 1030 -28.91 35.93 -22.02
CA VAL A 1030 -27.80 36.68 -21.44
C VAL A 1030 -26.60 36.61 -22.39
N SER A 1031 -26.36 37.72 -23.10
CA SER A 1031 -25.20 37.93 -23.96
C SER A 1031 -23.88 37.75 -23.19
N PRO A 1032 -22.78 37.38 -23.88
CA PRO A 1032 -21.43 37.44 -23.30
C PRO A 1032 -21.10 38.83 -22.75
N ILE A 1033 -20.20 38.90 -21.76
CA ILE A 1033 -19.63 40.18 -21.31
C ILE A 1033 -18.86 40.79 -22.47
N HIS A 1034 -19.19 42.02 -22.83
CA HIS A 1034 -18.47 42.83 -23.80
C HIS A 1034 -17.48 43.75 -23.07
N GLY A 1035 -16.24 43.79 -23.56
CA GLY A 1035 -15.14 44.61 -23.07
C GLY A 1035 -13.79 44.01 -23.49
N GLU A 1036 -12.69 44.74 -23.26
CA GLU A 1036 -11.35 44.31 -23.66
C GLU A 1036 -10.87 43.12 -22.80
N SER A 1037 -10.65 41.95 -23.42
CA SER A 1037 -10.11 40.75 -22.75
C SER A 1037 -8.59 40.66 -22.79
N LEU A 1038 -7.93 41.41 -23.68
CA LEU A 1038 -6.48 41.48 -23.83
C LEU A 1038 -6.04 42.94 -23.75
N ILE A 1039 -5.39 43.30 -22.65
CA ILE A 1039 -4.99 44.68 -22.35
C ILE A 1039 -3.46 44.70 -22.23
N TYR A 1040 -2.81 45.67 -22.88
CA TYR A 1040 -1.36 45.70 -22.94
C TYR A 1040 -0.78 46.39 -21.70
N TYR A 1041 0.24 45.79 -21.10
CA TYR A 1041 0.80 46.10 -19.76
C TYR A 1041 1.19 47.57 -19.45
N GLN A 1042 1.12 48.48 -20.43
CA GLN A 1042 1.36 49.92 -20.26
C GLN A 1042 0.07 50.75 -20.12
N THR A 1043 -1.11 50.12 -20.13
CA THR A 1043 -2.41 50.81 -20.20
C THR A 1043 -3.24 50.62 -18.92
N ASN A 1044 -2.64 50.94 -17.76
CA ASN A 1044 -3.37 51.11 -16.50
C ASN A 1044 -4.52 52.12 -16.68
N GLY A 1045 -5.72 51.79 -16.22
CA GLY A 1045 -6.91 52.60 -16.48
C GLY A 1045 -8.21 52.00 -15.96
N GLN A 1046 -9.30 52.71 -16.23
CA GLN A 1046 -10.66 52.25 -15.99
C GLN A 1046 -11.22 51.66 -17.29
N TYR A 1047 -11.63 50.40 -17.25
CA TYR A 1047 -12.19 49.68 -18.39
C TYR A 1047 -13.66 49.34 -18.13
N THR A 1048 -14.54 49.82 -19.00
CA THR A 1048 -15.97 49.54 -18.92
C THR A 1048 -16.27 48.20 -19.57
N TYR A 1049 -16.98 47.33 -18.83
CA TYR A 1049 -17.51 46.06 -19.29
C TYR A 1049 -19.02 46.07 -19.14
N ASN A 1050 -19.74 45.53 -20.11
CA ASN A 1050 -21.19 45.50 -20.06
C ASN A 1050 -21.76 44.24 -20.71
N ILE A 1051 -22.99 43.91 -20.37
CA ILE A 1051 -23.83 42.99 -21.14
C ILE A 1051 -24.98 43.76 -21.81
N ALA A 1052 -25.68 43.11 -22.73
CA ALA A 1052 -26.95 43.65 -23.22
C ALA A 1052 -27.96 43.67 -22.06
N PRO A 1053 -28.75 44.76 -21.86
CA PRO A 1053 -29.78 44.79 -20.84
C PRO A 1053 -30.78 43.64 -21.03
N VAL A 1054 -30.95 42.84 -19.98
CA VAL A 1054 -31.72 41.60 -19.98
C VAL A 1054 -33.18 41.92 -19.62
N GLU A 1055 -34.09 41.77 -20.58
CA GLU A 1055 -35.51 42.05 -20.35
C GLU A 1055 -36.10 41.08 -19.31
N GLY A 1056 -36.83 41.62 -18.32
CA GLY A 1056 -37.40 40.84 -17.21
C GLY A 1056 -36.44 40.45 -16.10
N CYS A 1057 -35.17 40.91 -16.09
CA CYS A 1057 -34.30 40.77 -14.93
C CYS A 1057 -34.72 41.72 -13.79
N PHE A 1058 -34.41 41.34 -12.54
CA PHE A 1058 -34.60 42.19 -11.36
C PHE A 1058 -33.31 42.53 -10.62
N GLY A 1059 -32.13 42.09 -11.11
CA GLY A 1059 -30.84 42.53 -10.57
C GLY A 1059 -29.63 42.00 -11.35
N TYR A 1060 -28.48 42.66 -11.14
CA TYR A 1060 -27.17 42.28 -11.67
C TYR A 1060 -26.14 42.32 -10.55
N GLU A 1061 -25.29 41.31 -10.49
CA GLU A 1061 -24.17 41.22 -9.56
C GLU A 1061 -22.87 41.01 -10.35
N TRP A 1062 -21.90 41.89 -10.13
CA TRP A 1062 -20.57 41.81 -10.74
C TRP A 1062 -19.55 41.44 -9.68
N SER A 1063 -18.64 40.54 -10.03
CA SER A 1063 -17.48 40.18 -9.21
C SER A 1063 -16.24 40.02 -10.08
N ILE A 1064 -15.06 40.22 -9.49
CA ILE A 1064 -13.78 40.02 -10.17
C ILE A 1064 -12.88 39.16 -9.30
N ASP A 1065 -12.21 38.22 -9.95
CA ASP A 1065 -11.33 37.24 -9.34
C ASP A 1065 -9.91 37.47 -9.88
N GLY A 1066 -9.10 38.21 -9.13
CA GLY A 1066 -7.79 38.72 -9.55
C GLY A 1066 -7.37 40.00 -8.82
N PRO A 1067 -6.23 40.63 -9.19
CA PRO A 1067 -5.60 41.71 -8.43
C PRO A 1067 -6.22 43.11 -8.60
N TRP A 1068 -7.38 43.21 -9.28
CA TRP A 1068 -8.00 44.48 -9.64
C TRP A 1068 -9.33 44.70 -8.90
N THR A 1069 -9.79 45.95 -8.86
CA THR A 1069 -11.05 46.32 -8.20
C THR A 1069 -12.12 46.68 -9.21
N ILE A 1070 -13.38 46.42 -8.88
CA ILE A 1070 -14.54 46.83 -9.67
C ILE A 1070 -15.32 47.96 -9.03
N GLN A 1071 -15.98 48.75 -9.88
CA GLN A 1071 -16.97 49.76 -9.55
C GLN A 1071 -18.22 49.51 -10.38
N PHE A 1072 -19.34 49.22 -9.74
CA PHE A 1072 -20.63 49.06 -10.38
C PHE A 1072 -21.73 49.64 -9.49
N SER A 1073 -22.89 49.92 -10.09
CA SER A 1073 -24.11 50.18 -9.33
C SER A 1073 -24.93 48.89 -9.24
N PRO A 1074 -25.58 48.59 -8.11
CA PRO A 1074 -26.60 47.55 -8.06
C PRO A 1074 -27.62 47.75 -9.20
N ASP A 1075 -28.06 46.64 -9.79
CA ASP A 1075 -29.01 46.60 -10.92
C ASP A 1075 -28.49 47.20 -12.25
N SER A 1076 -27.17 47.40 -12.39
CA SER A 1076 -26.52 47.85 -13.62
C SER A 1076 -26.04 46.68 -14.52
N PRO A 1077 -26.38 46.65 -15.82
CA PRO A 1077 -25.76 45.75 -16.81
C PRO A 1077 -24.33 46.19 -17.20
N GLU A 1078 -23.75 47.16 -16.50
CA GLU A 1078 -22.42 47.73 -16.73
C GLU A 1078 -21.59 47.78 -15.43
N CYS A 1079 -20.31 47.45 -15.53
CA CYS A 1079 -19.30 47.47 -14.48
C CYS A 1079 -17.98 48.05 -15.01
N ILE A 1080 -17.27 48.80 -14.18
CA ILE A 1080 -15.94 49.36 -14.47
C ILE A 1080 -14.88 48.58 -13.70
N VAL A 1081 -13.88 48.02 -14.38
CA VAL A 1081 -12.69 47.42 -13.77
C VAL A 1081 -11.57 48.47 -13.70
N ASN A 1082 -10.99 48.66 -12.53
CA ASN A 1082 -9.83 49.52 -12.31
C ASN A 1082 -8.55 48.68 -12.38
N ILE A 1083 -7.89 48.71 -13.53
CA ILE A 1083 -6.65 47.96 -13.77
C ILE A 1083 -5.45 48.83 -13.36
N THR A 1084 -4.79 48.43 -12.28
CA THR A 1084 -3.74 49.20 -11.60
C THR A 1084 -2.35 48.60 -11.70
N SER A 1085 -2.24 47.34 -12.12
CA SER A 1085 -0.99 46.60 -12.27
C SER A 1085 -1.11 45.54 -13.37
N PRO A 1086 0.00 45.06 -13.97
CA PRO A 1086 0.01 43.82 -14.74
C PRO A 1086 -0.55 42.64 -13.93
N GLY A 1087 -1.08 41.64 -14.63
CA GLY A 1087 -1.71 40.47 -14.03
C GLY A 1087 -2.83 39.91 -14.92
N THR A 1088 -3.61 38.98 -14.38
CA THR A 1088 -4.82 38.45 -15.02
C THR A 1088 -5.98 38.44 -14.02
N ALA A 1089 -7.21 38.52 -14.50
CA ALA A 1089 -8.40 38.40 -13.67
C ALA A 1089 -9.57 37.78 -14.44
N THR A 1090 -10.46 37.08 -13.74
CA THR A 1090 -11.74 36.63 -14.29
C THR A 1090 -12.84 37.58 -13.80
N LEU A 1091 -13.42 38.36 -14.72
CA LEU A 1091 -14.62 39.16 -14.46
C LEU A 1091 -15.86 38.27 -14.62
N LYS A 1092 -16.79 38.33 -13.67
CA LYS A 1092 -18.03 37.55 -13.65
C LYS A 1092 -19.21 38.51 -13.54
N VAL A 1093 -20.30 38.21 -14.26
CA VAL A 1093 -21.61 38.83 -14.05
C VAL A 1093 -22.66 37.74 -13.86
N ARG A 1094 -23.46 37.89 -12.81
CA ARG A 1094 -24.61 37.06 -12.52
C ARG A 1094 -25.87 37.90 -12.69
N VAL A 1095 -26.76 37.47 -13.57
CA VAL A 1095 -28.02 38.16 -13.86
C VAL A 1095 -29.16 37.43 -13.17
N TYR A 1096 -29.91 38.13 -12.34
CA TYR A 1096 -31.06 37.59 -11.62
C TYR A 1096 -32.35 37.89 -12.37
N SER A 1097 -33.05 36.84 -12.78
CA SER A 1097 -34.34 36.90 -13.49
C SER A 1097 -35.39 36.04 -12.80
N ALA A 1098 -36.67 36.20 -13.16
CA ALA A 1098 -37.71 35.30 -12.70
C ALA A 1098 -37.38 33.83 -13.06
N CYS A 1099 -36.80 33.57 -14.24
CA CYS A 1099 -36.42 32.23 -14.68
C CYS A 1099 -35.11 31.68 -14.02
N GLY A 1100 -34.55 32.36 -13.02
CA GLY A 1100 -33.32 31.96 -12.29
C GLY A 1100 -32.13 32.91 -12.51
N SER A 1101 -30.97 32.55 -11.95
CA SER A 1101 -29.72 33.30 -12.11
C SER A 1101 -28.80 32.68 -13.17
N VAL A 1102 -28.37 33.45 -14.16
CA VAL A 1102 -27.42 33.01 -15.20
C VAL A 1102 -26.11 33.77 -15.04
N GLU A 1103 -24.99 33.03 -15.00
CA GLU A 1103 -23.66 33.60 -14.92
C GLU A 1103 -22.97 33.66 -16.29
N ARG A 1104 -22.13 34.69 -16.49
CA ARG A 1104 -21.18 34.83 -17.58
C ARG A 1104 -19.84 35.23 -17.01
N THR A 1105 -18.77 34.73 -17.61
CA THR A 1105 -17.39 35.04 -17.25
C THR A 1105 -16.63 35.61 -18.45
N LEU A 1106 -15.62 36.43 -18.17
CA LEU A 1106 -14.67 36.95 -19.14
C LEU A 1106 -13.29 36.96 -18.50
N PHE A 1107 -12.35 36.25 -19.11
CA PHE A 1107 -10.96 36.31 -18.71
C PHE A 1107 -10.32 37.59 -19.28
N ILE A 1108 -9.65 38.36 -18.43
CA ILE A 1108 -8.97 39.60 -18.76
C ILE A 1108 -7.48 39.40 -18.46
N ASN A 1109 -6.64 39.56 -19.49
CA ASN A 1109 -5.18 39.47 -19.37
C ASN A 1109 -4.54 40.85 -19.58
N HIS A 1110 -3.87 41.38 -18.56
CA HIS A 1110 -3.14 42.65 -18.59
C HIS A 1110 -1.61 42.46 -18.62
N ASP A 1111 -1.13 41.30 -19.09
CA ASP A 1111 0.29 41.03 -19.35
C ASP A 1111 0.56 40.69 -20.83
N ALA A 1112 -0.37 41.08 -21.71
CA ALA A 1112 -0.19 40.96 -23.15
C ALA A 1112 1.03 41.78 -23.60
N ARG A 1113 2.05 41.10 -24.11
CA ARG A 1113 3.19 41.73 -24.80
C ARG A 1113 2.77 42.13 -26.23
N PRO A 1114 3.36 43.19 -26.81
CA PRO A 1114 3.10 43.53 -28.20
C PRO A 1114 3.45 42.36 -29.11
N ASP A 1115 2.57 42.07 -30.07
CA ASP A 1115 2.74 40.95 -30.99
C ASP A 1115 2.31 41.31 -32.41
N ILE A 1116 2.63 40.45 -33.37
CA ILE A 1116 2.13 40.54 -34.73
C ILE A 1116 1.50 39.20 -35.14
N VAL A 1117 0.28 39.24 -35.69
CA VAL A 1117 -0.39 38.06 -36.22
C VAL A 1117 -0.32 38.11 -37.74
N ILE A 1118 -0.01 36.96 -38.36
CA ILE A 1118 0.14 36.87 -39.82
C ILE A 1118 -0.75 35.77 -40.38
N TYR A 1119 -1.66 36.14 -41.29
CA TYR A 1119 -2.59 35.19 -41.91
C TYR A 1119 -2.90 35.53 -43.38
N PRO A 1120 -3.16 34.51 -44.23
CA PRO A 1120 -2.93 33.09 -43.97
C PRO A 1120 -1.43 32.77 -43.85
N ASN A 1121 -1.08 31.81 -43.01
CA ASN A 1121 0.31 31.35 -42.81
C ASN A 1121 0.28 29.83 -42.49
N PRO A 1122 0.64 28.92 -43.43
CA PRO A 1122 1.27 29.18 -44.72
C PRO A 1122 0.45 30.03 -45.70
N THR A 1123 1.15 30.81 -46.52
CA THR A 1123 0.60 31.65 -47.59
C THR A 1123 0.95 31.12 -48.97
N GLN A 1124 0.17 31.48 -50.00
CA GLN A 1124 0.52 31.33 -51.42
C GLN A 1124 1.28 32.55 -51.99
N GLY A 1125 1.37 33.65 -51.23
CA GLY A 1125 2.08 34.87 -51.60
C GLY A 1125 1.50 36.14 -50.95
N GLU A 1126 0.18 36.19 -50.73
CA GLU A 1126 -0.50 37.31 -50.07
C GLU A 1126 -0.76 36.98 -48.59
N PHE A 1127 -0.50 37.92 -47.68
CA PHE A 1127 -0.87 37.80 -46.27
C PHE A 1127 -1.10 39.17 -45.63
N ASN A 1128 -1.89 39.19 -44.56
CA ASN A 1128 -2.06 40.35 -43.70
C ASN A 1128 -1.12 40.24 -42.49
N ILE A 1129 -0.55 41.35 -42.08
CA ILE A 1129 0.19 41.53 -40.83
C ILE A 1129 -0.69 42.39 -39.93
N VAL A 1130 -1.13 41.89 -38.79
CA VAL A 1130 -1.90 42.66 -37.80
C VAL A 1130 -1.00 42.95 -36.62
N LEU A 1131 -0.92 44.23 -36.22
CA LEU A 1131 -0.04 44.72 -35.16
C LEU A 1131 -0.83 44.95 -33.88
N TYR A 1132 -0.40 44.33 -32.80
CA TYR A 1132 -1.07 44.36 -31.49
C TYR A 1132 -0.14 44.99 -30.45
N GLY A 1133 -0.65 45.98 -29.70
CA GLY A 1133 0.12 46.65 -28.65
C GLY A 1133 1.32 47.47 -29.10
N MET A 1134 1.49 47.75 -30.40
CA MET A 1134 2.62 48.53 -30.92
C MET A 1134 2.25 49.99 -31.19
N GLU A 1135 2.16 50.81 -30.13
CA GLU A 1135 1.75 52.22 -30.27
C GLU A 1135 2.76 53.07 -31.08
N GLY A 1136 2.24 53.82 -32.05
CA GLY A 1136 2.94 54.84 -32.83
C GLY A 1136 3.74 54.33 -34.04
N GLU A 1137 4.62 55.18 -34.57
CA GLU A 1137 5.36 54.88 -35.81
C GLU A 1137 6.21 53.60 -35.65
N SER A 1138 5.77 52.57 -36.36
CA SER A 1138 6.31 51.23 -36.39
C SER A 1138 6.85 50.92 -37.78
N VAL A 1139 8.04 50.34 -37.85
CA VAL A 1139 8.70 49.94 -39.09
C VAL A 1139 8.56 48.44 -39.27
N ILE A 1140 7.85 48.03 -40.31
CA ILE A 1140 7.81 46.63 -40.74
C ILE A 1140 9.03 46.37 -41.63
N VAL A 1141 9.69 45.24 -41.38
CA VAL A 1141 10.90 44.80 -42.07
C VAL A 1141 10.79 43.31 -42.35
N ILE A 1142 10.92 42.91 -43.61
CA ILE A 1142 10.71 41.53 -44.05
C ILE A 1142 12.00 41.01 -44.66
N TYR A 1143 12.48 39.87 -44.18
CA TYR A 1143 13.68 39.18 -44.64
C TYR A 1143 13.33 37.81 -45.21
N ASP A 1144 14.17 37.25 -46.07
CA ASP A 1144 14.17 35.80 -46.35
C ASP A 1144 14.99 35.03 -45.29
N TYR A 1145 14.98 33.71 -45.39
CA TYR A 1145 15.74 32.82 -44.48
C TYR A 1145 17.27 33.00 -44.55
N LEU A 1146 17.80 33.70 -45.55
CA LEU A 1146 19.22 34.05 -45.66
C LEU A 1146 19.53 35.43 -45.04
N GLY A 1147 18.52 36.11 -44.50
CA GLY A 1147 18.64 37.45 -43.92
C GLY A 1147 18.68 38.58 -44.96
N GLN A 1148 18.37 38.31 -46.24
CA GLN A 1148 18.30 39.35 -47.24
C GLN A 1148 16.99 40.15 -47.08
N LEU A 1149 17.10 41.49 -47.09
CA LEU A 1149 15.95 42.38 -46.98
C LEU A 1149 15.04 42.27 -48.23
N ILE A 1150 13.78 41.91 -48.01
CA ILE A 1150 12.73 41.72 -49.02
C ILE A 1150 11.77 42.90 -49.07
N GLY A 1151 11.43 43.50 -47.93
CA GLY A 1151 10.53 44.65 -47.83
C GLY A 1151 10.75 45.48 -46.57
N ARG A 1152 10.50 46.79 -46.66
CA ARG A 1152 10.52 47.71 -45.51
C ARG A 1152 9.56 48.88 -45.73
N PHE A 1153 8.73 49.19 -44.74
CA PHE A 1153 7.81 50.34 -44.75
C PHE A 1153 7.46 50.76 -43.31
N SER A 1154 7.15 52.05 -43.11
CA SER A 1154 6.56 52.54 -41.84
C SER A 1154 5.05 52.39 -41.88
N VAL A 1155 4.45 52.16 -40.72
CA VAL A 1155 3.01 52.23 -40.44
C VAL A 1155 2.85 52.92 -39.08
N ASP A 1156 1.91 53.86 -39.00
CA ASP A 1156 1.51 54.44 -37.72
C ASP A 1156 0.46 53.50 -37.12
N ALA A 1157 0.80 52.81 -36.03
CA ALA A 1157 0.02 51.71 -35.50
C ALA A 1157 -0.70 52.11 -34.21
N ASP A 1158 -1.98 51.76 -34.12
CA ASP A 1158 -2.74 51.82 -32.89
C ASP A 1158 -2.48 50.57 -32.01
N ILE A 1159 -2.89 50.67 -30.74
CA ILE A 1159 -2.74 49.56 -29.79
C ILE A 1159 -3.70 48.38 -30.07
N HIS A 1160 -4.72 48.58 -30.93
CA HIS A 1160 -5.86 47.68 -31.17
C HIS A 1160 -5.92 47.08 -32.59
N GLY A 1161 -4.82 46.57 -33.13
CA GLY A 1161 -4.88 45.65 -34.28
C GLY A 1161 -4.77 46.29 -35.66
N THR A 1162 -3.87 47.27 -35.85
CA THR A 1162 -3.59 47.85 -37.18
C THR A 1162 -3.21 46.76 -38.20
N LEU A 1163 -4.04 46.61 -39.25
CA LEU A 1163 -3.86 45.62 -40.32
C LEU A 1163 -3.09 46.20 -41.51
N VAL A 1164 -2.03 45.50 -41.94
CA VAL A 1164 -1.23 45.85 -43.11
C VAL A 1164 -1.12 44.66 -44.08
N PRO A 1165 -1.68 44.74 -45.30
CA PRO A 1165 -1.54 43.69 -46.31
C PRO A 1165 -0.15 43.72 -46.93
N TYR A 1166 0.42 42.55 -47.22
CA TYR A 1166 1.71 42.42 -47.89
C TYR A 1166 1.77 41.25 -48.88
N SER A 1167 2.51 41.45 -49.97
CA SER A 1167 2.67 40.49 -51.07
C SER A 1167 4.13 40.07 -51.27
N LEU A 1168 4.36 38.76 -51.26
CA LEU A 1168 5.57 38.09 -51.72
C LEU A 1168 5.46 37.65 -53.20
N ALA A 1169 4.67 38.35 -54.03
CA ALA A 1169 4.61 38.10 -55.47
C ALA A 1169 6.03 38.13 -56.10
N GLY A 1170 6.31 37.17 -56.98
CA GLY A 1170 7.62 37.01 -57.63
C GLY A 1170 8.77 36.52 -56.73
N LYS A 1171 8.55 36.29 -55.42
CA LYS A 1171 9.53 35.66 -54.51
C LYS A 1171 9.35 34.14 -54.50
N ALA A 1172 10.44 33.40 -54.23
CA ALA A 1172 10.44 31.94 -54.18
C ALA A 1172 9.54 31.38 -53.07
N ALA A 1173 9.12 30.12 -53.17
CA ALA A 1173 8.57 29.41 -52.01
C ALA A 1173 9.69 29.16 -50.98
N GLY A 1174 9.37 29.25 -49.70
CA GLY A 1174 10.35 29.21 -48.61
C GLY A 1174 9.91 29.97 -47.36
N ILE A 1175 10.85 30.14 -46.44
CA ILE A 1175 10.63 30.81 -45.16
C ILE A 1175 11.06 32.28 -45.26
N TYR A 1176 10.22 33.15 -44.72
CA TYR A 1176 10.44 34.59 -44.57
C TYR A 1176 10.27 34.99 -43.10
N MET A 1177 10.98 36.03 -42.66
CA MET A 1177 10.89 36.56 -41.31
C MET A 1177 10.35 37.99 -41.38
N VAL A 1178 9.17 38.22 -40.82
CA VAL A 1178 8.54 39.54 -40.72
C VAL A 1178 8.84 40.08 -39.33
N SER A 1179 9.63 41.15 -39.26
CA SER A 1179 9.87 41.93 -38.05
C SER A 1179 9.00 43.19 -38.04
N ALA A 1180 8.51 43.58 -36.87
CA ALA A 1180 7.82 44.84 -36.65
C ALA A 1180 8.53 45.57 -35.51
N ILE A 1181 8.93 46.82 -35.73
CA ILE A 1181 9.93 47.52 -34.90
C ILE A 1181 9.52 48.97 -34.68
N ASN A 1182 9.21 49.37 -33.44
CA ASN A 1182 9.05 50.78 -33.07
C ASN A 1182 10.22 51.23 -32.15
N ARG A 1183 10.08 52.39 -31.49
CA ARG A 1183 11.14 52.91 -30.58
C ARG A 1183 11.28 52.14 -29.25
N TYR A 1184 10.40 51.19 -28.98
CA TYR A 1184 10.28 50.47 -27.71
C TYR A 1184 10.38 48.95 -27.85
N HIS A 1185 9.91 48.40 -28.97
CA HIS A 1185 9.66 46.97 -29.15
C HIS A 1185 10.14 46.48 -30.51
N LYS A 1186 10.53 45.20 -30.56
CA LYS A 1186 10.76 44.45 -31.79
C LYS A 1186 10.11 43.08 -31.68
N VAL A 1187 9.09 42.84 -32.48
CA VAL A 1187 8.44 41.53 -32.64
C VAL A 1187 8.94 40.91 -33.95
N THR A 1188 9.04 39.58 -34.03
CA THR A 1188 9.36 38.89 -35.29
C THR A 1188 8.60 37.57 -35.40
N LYS A 1189 7.93 37.34 -36.54
CA LYS A 1189 7.25 36.08 -36.85
C LYS A 1189 7.75 35.47 -38.15
N LYS A 1190 7.67 34.15 -38.21
CA LYS A 1190 7.97 33.32 -39.39
C LYS A 1190 6.75 33.26 -40.31
N VAL A 1191 6.96 33.49 -41.61
CA VAL A 1191 5.96 33.29 -42.67
C VAL A 1191 6.45 32.20 -43.62
N ILE A 1192 5.59 31.23 -43.93
CA ILE A 1192 5.88 30.14 -44.85
C ILE A 1192 5.16 30.41 -46.17
N LYS A 1193 5.90 30.72 -47.24
CA LYS A 1193 5.33 30.76 -48.59
C LYS A 1193 5.43 29.38 -49.22
N SER A 1194 4.28 28.79 -49.50
CA SER A 1194 4.14 27.51 -50.20
C SER A 1194 3.99 27.72 -51.72
N THR A 1195 4.21 26.64 -52.49
CA THR A 1195 3.74 26.57 -53.88
C THR A 1195 2.30 26.07 -53.92
N PRO A 1196 1.50 26.41 -54.95
CA PRO A 1196 0.16 25.86 -55.10
C PRO A 1196 0.21 24.34 -55.30
N SER A 1197 -0.22 23.57 -54.30
CA SER A 1197 -0.31 22.10 -54.37
C SER A 1197 -1.69 21.67 -54.89
N SER A 1198 -1.69 20.92 -55.99
CA SER A 1198 -2.91 20.44 -56.65
C SER A 1198 -3.48 19.17 -56.01
N PHE A 1199 -3.89 19.24 -54.73
CA PHE A 1199 -4.68 18.20 -54.06
C PHE A 1199 -5.60 18.84 -53.01
N GLY A 1200 -6.90 18.58 -53.11
CA GLY A 1200 -7.89 18.98 -52.10
C GLY A 1200 -8.20 17.82 -51.16
N ILE A 1201 -8.41 18.13 -49.88
CA ILE A 1201 -8.99 17.25 -48.87
C ILE A 1201 -10.08 18.06 -48.15
N PHE A 1202 -11.09 17.35 -47.67
CA PHE A 1202 -12.38 17.85 -47.22
C PHE A 1202 -12.32 18.66 -45.92
N ASP A 1203 -13.23 19.63 -45.81
CA ASP A 1203 -13.61 20.25 -44.55
C ASP A 1203 -14.19 19.21 -43.57
N TRP A 1204 -13.88 19.38 -42.29
CA TRP A 1204 -14.72 18.91 -41.19
C TRP A 1204 -15.40 20.14 -40.61
N ASP A 1205 -16.70 20.28 -40.88
CA ASP A 1205 -17.55 21.33 -40.29
C ASP A 1205 -17.74 21.10 -38.78
N TRP A 1206 -17.91 22.21 -38.05
CA TRP A 1206 -18.29 22.29 -36.64
C TRP A 1206 -19.82 22.33 -36.46
#